data_AF-A0A8J3VRC1-F1
#
_entry.id   AF-A0A8J3VRC1-F1
#
_cell.length_a   1.000
_cell.length_b   1.000
_cell.length_c   1.000
_cell.angle_alpha   90.00
_cell.angle_beta   90.00
_cell.angle_gamma   90.00
#
_symmetry.space_group_name_H-M   'P 1'
#
loop_
_entity.id
_entity.type
_entity.pdbx_description
1 polymer ?
#
loop_
_entity_poly.entity_id
_entity_poly.type
_entity_poly.pdbx_seq_one_letter_code
_entity_poly.pdbx_strand_id
1 'polypeptide(L)'
;MPIGSLLKGLSAGVRAVFAGIDASGDRVQQWLDRTAEGPWRVWLRPVLVSLAATVATVLLLRLLLTGLGHVGGTGRWAGAALAMVLAAVLLIAVLRNVMVAVVQPDQRRYFLIAVLTSGGALLLGVEAFASLSIALAGHAGQLWTAERYYLRQLVQAVPLLHIADRLEWTERPVLPGLGGRVLTLAFTLLVIPPLLRVGLALYEYVEKHTQDRRDASAIADRVRGVGTGLGDEGVPVVMIFAAGAGALWGVLHLGAQRPTLWSLGGLAAALTVLAALVAGVLATPLLLTLHDKRHLVAVLPAVGLVWFDSPYRRMLLPAAAHWGAWARLLATVVAFLVLLVVLNLLWADPELPDAVVGLALVLGFLGADAPVTGWLHTHFTWQPWGFPIDRPLGTAAQWFTVAYLHRAVARSMTRVPALGRYDVPDNGDGLRQDLRGYAMVAVQLVVAASAVLTLLGDAGLATARGGGSWSQATQALDAAAWQIVSSLPGPDVSGILGWRPVTDFSGRWVGLVLIMAIVATMVFAGLPLIRTVLVWARLSGQRGPGGRLAALPAMVEKDLRAVVAFLATEPQNVGQHQVFWRQTWAGNFRVTLGRSVLAAERRLVRAVADLSRMADLFGTGSPWYQAAELAVARTTDAYRAFLEARGPSRGEANPEAMAAARAALDTYARVVEGWQALLDADPVSTME
;
A
#
# COMPACT_ATOMS: atom_id res chain seq x y z
N MET A 1 71.29 10.16 -16.92
CA MET A 1 70.26 9.19 -16.50
C MET A 1 69.34 8.92 -17.68
N PRO A 2 69.14 7.67 -18.12
CA PRO A 2 68.28 7.39 -19.26
C PRO A 2 66.80 7.46 -18.86
N ILE A 3 66.01 8.24 -19.61
CA ILE A 3 64.56 8.48 -19.44
C ILE A 3 63.75 7.16 -19.29
N GLY A 4 64.27 6.04 -19.81
CA GLY A 4 63.65 4.72 -19.71
C GLY A 4 63.57 4.12 -18.29
N SER A 5 64.46 4.48 -17.35
CA SER A 5 64.36 4.00 -15.95
C SER A 5 63.27 4.75 -15.17
N LEU A 6 63.07 6.04 -15.47
CA LEU A 6 62.03 6.89 -14.89
C LEU A 6 60.63 6.47 -15.35
N LEU A 7 60.44 6.18 -16.65
CA LEU A 7 59.16 5.69 -17.18
C LEU A 7 58.80 4.28 -16.67
N LYS A 8 59.80 3.39 -16.49
CA LYS A 8 59.57 2.07 -15.87
C LYS A 8 59.13 2.20 -14.40
N GLY A 9 59.77 3.08 -13.63
CA GLY A 9 59.39 3.37 -12.24
C GLY A 9 57.98 3.94 -12.12
N LEU A 10 57.61 4.90 -12.97
CA LEU A 10 56.25 5.46 -13.04
C LEU A 10 55.21 4.38 -13.41
N SER A 11 55.51 3.53 -14.40
CA SER A 11 54.59 2.45 -14.80
C SER A 11 54.40 1.38 -13.72
N ALA A 12 55.42 1.14 -12.88
CA ALA A 12 55.35 0.20 -11.77
C ALA A 12 54.58 0.80 -10.59
N GLY A 13 54.78 2.09 -10.29
CA GLY A 13 54.02 2.82 -9.29
C GLY A 13 52.54 2.92 -9.64
N VAL A 14 52.21 3.26 -10.89
CA VAL A 14 50.82 3.30 -11.36
C VAL A 14 50.15 1.93 -11.30
N ARG A 15 50.83 0.86 -11.72
CA ARG A 15 50.31 -0.52 -11.59
C ARG A 15 50.11 -0.96 -10.15
N ALA A 16 51.00 -0.59 -9.23
CA ALA A 16 50.84 -0.89 -7.81
C ALA A 16 49.64 -0.16 -7.19
N VAL A 17 49.38 1.09 -7.61
CA VAL A 17 48.19 1.84 -7.20
C VAL A 17 46.91 1.18 -7.73
N PHE A 18 46.87 0.79 -9.01
CA PHE A 18 45.71 0.10 -9.58
C PHE A 18 45.48 -1.27 -8.94
N ALA A 19 46.52 -2.08 -8.72
CA ALA A 19 46.39 -3.35 -8.01
C ALA A 19 45.87 -3.19 -6.57
N GLY A 20 46.26 -2.10 -5.89
CA GLY A 20 45.73 -1.73 -4.58
C GLY A 20 44.25 -1.32 -4.61
N ILE A 21 43.83 -0.63 -5.67
CA ILE A 21 42.42 -0.27 -5.91
C ILE A 21 41.59 -1.53 -6.20
N ASP A 22 42.09 -2.43 -7.04
CA ASP A 22 41.40 -3.68 -7.40
C ASP A 22 41.23 -4.60 -6.18
N ALA A 23 42.30 -4.84 -5.41
CA ALA A 23 42.24 -5.65 -4.19
C ALA A 23 41.36 -5.02 -3.08
N SER A 24 41.18 -3.70 -3.12
CA SER A 24 40.21 -3.01 -2.25
C SER A 24 38.79 -3.14 -2.80
N GLY A 25 38.62 -3.10 -4.12
CA GLY A 25 37.36 -3.37 -4.82
C GLY A 25 36.80 -4.75 -4.49
N ASP A 26 37.62 -5.80 -4.54
CA ASP A 26 37.20 -7.18 -4.21
C ASP A 26 36.76 -7.31 -2.75
N ARG A 27 37.47 -6.67 -1.82
CA ARG A 27 37.11 -6.66 -0.40
C ARG A 27 35.80 -5.92 -0.15
N VAL A 28 35.61 -4.78 -0.81
CA VAL A 28 34.36 -4.01 -0.75
C VAL A 28 33.22 -4.85 -1.35
N GLN A 29 33.47 -5.56 -2.44
CA GLN A 29 32.48 -6.42 -3.09
C GLN A 29 32.03 -7.57 -2.18
N GLN A 30 32.97 -8.33 -1.60
CA GLN A 30 32.65 -9.40 -0.65
C GLN A 30 31.95 -8.89 0.61
N TRP A 31 32.25 -7.67 1.04
CA TRP A 31 31.58 -7.05 2.18
C TRP A 31 30.15 -6.59 1.82
N LEU A 32 29.95 -6.04 0.63
CA LEU A 32 28.64 -5.67 0.11
C LEU A 32 27.73 -6.90 -0.03
N ASP A 33 28.24 -8.00 -0.57
CA ASP A 33 27.47 -9.24 -0.74
C ASP A 33 27.01 -9.80 0.62
N ARG A 34 27.93 -9.91 1.59
CA ARG A 34 27.60 -10.33 2.96
C ARG A 34 26.59 -9.40 3.65
N THR A 35 26.71 -8.10 3.40
CA THR A 35 25.80 -7.10 3.99
C THR A 35 24.41 -7.19 3.35
N ALA A 36 24.34 -7.39 2.04
CA ALA A 36 23.10 -7.47 1.27
C ALA A 36 22.27 -8.72 1.61
N GLU A 37 22.90 -9.81 2.03
CA GLU A 37 22.23 -11.01 2.54
C GLU A 37 21.71 -10.85 3.99
N GLY A 38 22.29 -9.92 4.75
CA GLY A 38 21.94 -9.68 6.15
C GLY A 38 20.60 -8.95 6.37
N PRO A 39 20.06 -8.96 7.62
CA PRO A 39 18.86 -8.20 7.95
C PRO A 39 19.12 -6.68 7.87
N TRP A 40 18.05 -5.89 7.70
CA TRP A 40 18.12 -4.42 7.51
C TRP A 40 18.98 -3.68 8.55
N ARG A 41 19.06 -4.19 9.79
CA ARG A 41 19.89 -3.60 10.85
C ARG A 41 21.38 -3.58 10.49
N VAL A 42 21.85 -4.57 9.72
CA VAL A 42 23.23 -4.64 9.23
C VAL A 42 23.50 -3.55 8.19
N TRP A 43 22.46 -3.05 7.50
CA TRP A 43 22.57 -1.99 6.50
C TRP A 43 22.69 -0.60 7.11
N LEU A 44 22.35 -0.42 8.40
CA LEU A 44 22.39 0.90 9.02
C LEU A 44 23.81 1.47 9.05
N ARG A 45 24.79 0.66 9.44
CA ARG A 45 26.20 1.07 9.50
C ARG A 45 26.77 1.53 8.15
N PRO A 46 26.66 0.77 7.05
CA PRO A 46 27.15 1.22 5.75
C PRO A 46 26.40 2.46 5.24
N VAL A 47 25.09 2.56 5.48
CA VAL A 47 24.31 3.76 5.13
C VAL A 47 24.83 4.99 5.86
N LEU A 48 25.07 4.91 7.17
CA LEU A 48 25.63 6.01 7.95
C LEU A 48 27.03 6.42 7.47
N VAL A 49 27.90 5.45 7.15
CA VAL A 49 29.23 5.73 6.60
C VAL A 49 29.13 6.40 5.23
N SER A 50 28.24 5.94 4.36
CA SER A 50 28.02 6.55 3.05
C SER A 50 27.47 7.96 3.15
N LEU A 51 26.55 8.21 4.09
CA LEU A 51 26.04 9.54 4.40
C LEU A 51 27.17 10.47 4.86
N ALA A 52 28.03 10.03 5.78
CA ALA A 52 29.17 10.81 6.23
C ALA A 52 30.15 11.14 5.09
N ALA A 53 30.49 10.14 4.27
CA ALA A 53 31.36 10.33 3.10
C ALA A 53 30.74 11.28 2.07
N THR A 54 29.42 11.19 1.87
CA THR A 54 28.66 12.10 1.01
C THR A 54 28.75 13.53 1.52
N VAL A 55 28.48 13.75 2.82
CA VAL A 55 28.56 15.09 3.43
C VAL A 55 29.97 15.67 3.27
N ALA A 56 31.01 14.88 3.51
CA ALA A 56 32.39 15.32 3.31
C ALA A 56 32.68 15.70 1.85
N THR A 57 32.19 14.91 0.89
CA THR A 57 32.36 15.16 -0.56
C THR A 57 31.64 16.44 -0.99
N VAL A 58 30.41 16.64 -0.51
CA VAL A 58 29.60 17.83 -0.80
C VAL A 58 30.23 19.07 -0.18
N LEU A 59 30.73 18.99 1.05
CA LEU A 59 31.47 20.09 1.69
C LEU A 59 32.72 20.48 0.88
N LEU A 60 33.48 19.49 0.41
CA LEU A 60 34.68 19.74 -0.40
C LEU A 60 34.32 20.34 -1.76
N LEU A 61 33.28 19.84 -2.41
CA LEU A 61 32.76 20.43 -3.65
C LEU A 61 32.29 21.86 -3.41
N ARG A 62 31.59 22.13 -2.30
CA ARG A 62 31.11 23.46 -1.95
C ARG A 62 32.25 24.45 -1.73
N LEU A 63 33.33 24.04 -1.06
CA LEU A 63 34.54 24.85 -0.93
C LEU A 63 35.14 25.18 -2.30
N LEU A 64 35.20 24.19 -3.20
CA LEU A 64 35.68 24.37 -4.58
C LEU A 64 34.78 25.33 -5.38
N LEU A 65 33.46 25.14 -5.35
CA LEU A 65 32.49 25.98 -6.05
C LEU A 65 32.52 27.42 -5.54
N THR A 66 32.67 27.60 -4.22
CA THR A 66 32.84 28.93 -3.62
C THR A 66 34.11 29.59 -4.14
N GLY A 67 35.24 28.87 -4.16
CA GLY A 67 36.51 29.37 -4.71
C GLY A 67 36.40 29.76 -6.18
N LEU A 68 35.81 28.90 -7.03
CA LEU A 68 35.59 29.17 -8.45
C LEU A 68 34.66 30.36 -8.69
N GLY A 69 33.67 30.57 -7.81
CA GLY A 69 32.76 31.71 -7.87
C GLY A 69 33.47 33.07 -7.72
N HIS A 70 34.59 33.11 -6.99
CA HIS A 70 35.39 34.33 -6.79
C HIS A 70 36.23 34.69 -8.03
N VAL A 71 36.44 33.74 -8.96
CA VAL A 71 37.24 33.93 -10.19
C VAL A 71 36.44 34.64 -11.30
N GLY A 72 35.16 34.96 -11.06
CA GLY A 72 34.31 35.72 -11.98
C GLY A 72 33.29 34.87 -12.73
N GLY A 73 32.80 35.36 -13.87
CA GLY A 73 31.73 34.70 -14.64
C GLY A 73 32.12 33.32 -15.18
N THR A 74 33.33 33.20 -15.74
CA THR A 74 33.86 31.93 -16.30
C THR A 74 34.04 30.86 -15.23
N GLY A 75 34.55 31.23 -14.05
CA GLY A 75 34.70 30.33 -12.91
C GLY A 75 33.36 29.76 -12.43
N ARG A 76 32.30 30.58 -12.41
CA ARG A 76 30.94 30.13 -12.06
C ARG A 76 30.38 29.10 -13.03
N TRP A 77 30.53 29.31 -14.34
CA TRP A 77 30.11 28.35 -15.35
C TRP A 77 30.93 27.05 -15.29
N ALA A 78 32.25 27.14 -15.07
CA ALA A 78 33.10 25.97 -14.90
C ALA A 78 32.69 25.15 -13.66
N GLY A 79 32.41 25.83 -12.53
CA GLY A 79 31.90 25.18 -11.32
C GLY A 79 30.55 24.49 -11.53
N ALA A 80 29.60 25.18 -12.18
CA ALA A 80 28.29 24.62 -12.50
C ALA A 80 28.40 23.39 -13.42
N ALA A 81 29.24 23.46 -14.46
CA ALA A 81 29.48 22.34 -15.36
C ALA A 81 30.08 21.13 -14.62
N LEU A 82 31.07 21.35 -13.76
CA LEU A 82 31.68 20.29 -12.95
C LEU A 82 30.64 19.63 -12.02
N ALA A 83 29.85 20.43 -11.30
CA ALA A 83 28.81 19.91 -10.41
C ALA A 83 27.73 19.13 -11.18
N MET A 84 27.31 19.64 -12.34
CA MET A 84 26.34 18.96 -13.21
C MET A 84 26.86 17.62 -13.74
N VAL A 85 28.12 17.55 -14.16
CA VAL A 85 28.73 16.28 -14.62
C VAL A 85 28.79 15.27 -13.49
N LEU A 86 29.24 15.67 -12.30
CA LEU A 86 29.31 14.78 -11.13
C LEU A 86 27.91 14.29 -10.71
N ALA A 87 26.93 15.20 -10.67
CA ALA A 87 25.55 14.87 -10.38
C ALA A 87 24.97 13.90 -11.42
N ALA A 88 25.21 14.13 -12.71
CA ALA A 88 24.74 13.27 -13.79
C ALA A 88 25.34 11.86 -13.71
N VAL A 89 26.65 11.74 -13.47
CA VAL A 89 27.33 10.43 -13.33
C VAL A 89 26.72 9.63 -12.18
N LEU A 90 26.51 10.25 -11.02
CA LEU A 90 25.89 9.57 -9.88
C LEU A 90 24.41 9.25 -10.11
N LEU A 91 23.66 10.15 -10.75
CA LEU A 91 22.26 9.90 -11.07
C LEU A 91 22.12 8.72 -12.04
N ILE A 92 22.99 8.63 -13.06
CA ILE A 92 23.05 7.51 -14.00
C ILE A 92 23.42 6.22 -13.25
N ALA A 93 24.40 6.27 -12.35
CA ALA A 93 24.79 5.12 -11.55
C ALA A 93 23.63 4.63 -10.65
N VAL A 94 22.93 5.54 -9.96
CA VAL A 94 21.74 5.24 -9.16
C VAL A 94 20.66 4.64 -10.03
N LEU A 95 20.32 5.29 -11.15
CA LEU A 95 19.25 4.82 -12.05
C LEU A 95 19.58 3.44 -12.62
N ARG A 96 20.81 3.21 -13.07
CA ARG A 96 21.27 1.90 -13.55
C ARG A 96 21.17 0.84 -12.46
N ASN A 97 21.70 1.10 -11.27
CA ASN A 97 21.70 0.13 -10.18
C ASN A 97 20.29 -0.18 -9.68
N VAL A 98 19.40 0.82 -9.66
CA VAL A 98 17.98 0.63 -9.37
C VAL A 98 17.31 -0.20 -10.46
N MET A 99 17.53 0.10 -11.74
CA MET A 99 16.96 -0.68 -12.84
C MET A 99 17.43 -2.14 -12.81
N VAL A 100 18.72 -2.38 -12.55
CA VAL A 100 19.27 -3.73 -12.38
C VAL A 100 18.66 -4.42 -11.16
N ALA A 101 18.56 -3.74 -10.02
CA ALA A 101 17.93 -4.29 -8.81
C ALA A 101 16.44 -4.60 -9.00
N VAL A 102 15.73 -3.75 -9.76
CA VAL A 102 14.33 -3.97 -10.11
C VAL A 102 14.21 -5.17 -11.04
N VAL A 103 15.06 -5.33 -12.05
CA VAL A 103 15.00 -6.47 -12.98
C VAL A 103 15.51 -7.77 -12.33
N GLN A 104 16.49 -7.71 -11.43
CA GLN A 104 17.14 -8.88 -10.82
C GLN A 104 17.14 -8.75 -9.27
N PRO A 105 16.02 -9.06 -8.61
CA PRO A 105 15.83 -8.85 -7.17
C PRO A 105 16.78 -9.68 -6.30
N ASP A 106 17.38 -10.73 -6.85
CA ASP A 106 18.34 -11.58 -6.16
C ASP A 106 19.70 -10.90 -6.01
N GLN A 107 20.01 -9.94 -6.87
CA GLN A 107 21.24 -9.17 -6.81
C GLN A 107 21.08 -7.99 -5.83
N ARG A 108 20.78 -8.32 -4.57
CA ARG A 108 20.58 -7.39 -3.45
C ARG A 108 21.72 -6.38 -3.30
N ARG A 109 22.93 -6.74 -3.76
CA ARG A 109 24.09 -5.87 -3.86
C ARG A 109 23.82 -4.57 -4.62
N TYR A 110 23.22 -4.63 -5.82
CA TYR A 110 23.00 -3.43 -6.62
C TYR A 110 22.00 -2.49 -5.96
N PHE A 111 21.01 -3.07 -5.27
CA PHE A 111 20.07 -2.29 -4.47
C PHE A 111 20.76 -1.58 -3.30
N LEU A 112 21.62 -2.27 -2.56
CA LEU A 112 22.42 -1.66 -1.49
C LEU A 112 23.30 -0.52 -2.05
N ILE A 113 23.98 -0.73 -3.18
CA ILE A 113 24.78 0.32 -3.83
C ILE A 113 23.91 1.52 -4.21
N ALA A 114 22.71 1.31 -4.76
CA ALA A 114 21.79 2.38 -5.08
C ALA A 114 21.38 3.19 -3.84
N VAL A 115 21.06 2.53 -2.72
CA VAL A 115 20.75 3.20 -1.44
C VAL A 115 21.94 3.98 -0.89
N LEU A 116 23.16 3.42 -0.99
CA LEU A 116 24.36 4.09 -0.53
C LEU A 116 24.68 5.33 -1.38
N THR A 117 24.44 5.26 -2.69
CA THR A 117 24.78 6.34 -3.65
C THR A 117 23.67 7.40 -3.81
N SER A 118 22.43 7.10 -3.41
CA SER A 118 21.29 8.02 -3.59
C SER A 118 21.42 9.31 -2.79
N GLY A 119 21.94 9.24 -1.55
CA GLY A 119 22.21 10.43 -0.74
C GLY A 119 23.21 11.37 -1.42
N GLY A 120 24.24 10.81 -2.06
CA GLY A 120 25.22 11.55 -2.85
C GLY A 120 24.64 12.17 -4.10
N ALA A 121 23.89 11.40 -4.88
CA ALA A 121 23.21 11.93 -6.07
C ALA A 121 22.25 13.08 -5.73
N LEU A 122 21.55 12.99 -4.59
CA LEU A 122 20.64 14.03 -4.12
C LEU A 122 21.37 15.32 -3.77
N LEU A 123 22.37 15.25 -2.89
CA LEU A 123 23.08 16.44 -2.43
C LEU A 123 23.89 17.08 -3.57
N LEU A 124 24.50 16.26 -4.44
CA LEU A 124 25.20 16.78 -5.63
C LEU A 124 24.23 17.36 -6.66
N GLY A 125 23.03 16.81 -6.79
CA GLY A 125 21.96 17.42 -7.58
C GLY A 125 21.58 18.80 -7.07
N VAL A 126 21.43 18.97 -5.76
CA VAL A 126 21.17 20.29 -5.14
C VAL A 126 22.29 21.28 -5.49
N GLU A 127 23.55 20.90 -5.28
CA GLU A 127 24.71 21.75 -5.58
C GLU A 127 24.81 22.10 -7.07
N ALA A 128 24.54 21.14 -7.96
CA ALA A 128 24.56 21.34 -9.40
C ALA A 128 23.51 22.37 -9.86
N PHE A 129 22.27 22.27 -9.36
CA PHE A 129 21.22 23.21 -9.69
C PHE A 129 21.37 24.56 -8.99
N ALA A 130 21.91 24.59 -7.77
CA ALA A 130 22.25 25.82 -7.06
C ALA A 130 23.33 26.61 -7.80
N SER A 131 24.43 25.93 -8.18
CA SER A 131 25.53 26.54 -8.95
C SER A 131 25.09 26.99 -10.34
N LEU A 132 24.28 26.21 -11.05
CA LEU A 132 23.69 26.60 -12.33
C LEU A 132 22.79 27.84 -12.20
N SER A 133 21.96 27.90 -11.15
CA SER A 133 21.11 29.07 -10.89
C SER A 133 21.93 30.34 -10.69
N ILE A 134 23.10 30.23 -10.06
CA ILE A 134 24.00 31.36 -9.80
C ILE A 134 24.81 31.77 -11.01
N ALA A 135 25.21 30.80 -11.84
CA ALA A 135 25.82 31.07 -13.12
C ALA A 135 24.85 31.87 -14.01
N LEU A 136 23.58 31.44 -14.06
CA LEU A 136 22.51 32.14 -14.79
C LEU A 136 22.15 33.50 -14.18
N ALA A 137 22.10 33.61 -12.85
CA ALA A 137 21.72 34.85 -12.17
C ALA A 137 22.77 35.96 -12.28
N GLY A 138 24.03 35.66 -12.65
CA GLY A 138 25.03 36.70 -12.92
C GLY A 138 25.77 37.27 -11.70
N HIS A 139 25.42 36.90 -10.46
CA HIS A 139 25.99 37.48 -9.23
C HIS A 139 26.64 36.41 -8.32
N ALA A 140 27.76 36.74 -7.64
CA ALA A 140 28.62 35.77 -6.94
C ALA A 140 28.18 35.37 -5.51
N GLY A 141 27.20 36.05 -4.91
CA GLY A 141 27.02 36.05 -3.45
C GLY A 141 25.98 35.12 -2.82
N GLN A 142 25.42 34.12 -3.51
CA GLN A 142 24.18 33.47 -3.04
C GLN A 142 24.13 31.93 -3.15
N LEU A 143 25.27 31.21 -3.15
CA LEU A 143 25.29 29.72 -3.22
C LEU A 143 24.43 29.07 -2.15
N TRP A 144 24.59 29.51 -0.90
CA TRP A 144 23.77 29.02 0.20
C TRP A 144 22.27 29.30 0.05
N THR A 145 21.89 30.47 -0.49
CA THR A 145 20.48 30.82 -0.71
C THR A 145 19.86 29.94 -1.80
N ALA A 146 20.60 29.70 -2.88
CA ALA A 146 20.18 28.79 -3.95
C ALA A 146 20.08 27.34 -3.45
N GLU A 147 21.06 26.86 -2.69
CA GLU A 147 21.05 25.54 -2.04
C GLU A 147 19.82 25.40 -1.13
N ARG A 148 19.58 26.36 -0.22
CA ARG A 148 18.41 26.35 0.67
C ARG A 148 17.10 26.29 -0.11
N TYR A 149 17.01 27.00 -1.23
CA TYR A 149 15.83 26.95 -2.10
C TYR A 149 15.61 25.54 -2.68
N TYR A 150 16.62 24.87 -3.24
CA TYR A 150 16.48 23.52 -3.78
C TYR A 150 16.33 22.43 -2.70
N LEU A 151 16.97 22.60 -1.53
CA LEU A 151 16.71 21.75 -0.36
C LEU A 151 15.27 21.87 0.10
N ARG A 152 14.71 23.08 0.13
CA ARG A 152 13.29 23.28 0.38
C ARG A 152 12.43 22.55 -0.66
N GLN A 153 12.78 22.60 -1.94
CA GLN A 153 12.06 21.86 -2.98
C GLN A 153 12.10 20.34 -2.76
N LEU A 154 13.23 19.78 -2.32
CA LEU A 154 13.31 18.35 -1.94
C LEU A 154 12.45 18.00 -0.74
N VAL A 155 12.41 18.88 0.26
CA VAL A 155 11.57 18.69 1.45
C VAL A 155 10.08 18.80 1.07
N GLN A 156 9.73 19.74 0.17
CA GLN A 156 8.39 19.89 -0.36
C GLN A 156 7.98 18.73 -1.29
N ALA A 157 8.94 18.11 -1.97
CA ALA A 157 8.73 16.90 -2.76
C ALA A 157 8.30 15.67 -1.93
N VAL A 158 8.42 15.74 -0.60
CA VAL A 158 7.78 14.80 0.33
C VAL A 158 6.53 15.49 0.91
N PRO A 159 5.43 15.58 0.13
CA PRO A 159 4.24 16.34 0.50
C PRO A 159 3.59 15.86 1.81
N LEU A 160 3.80 14.60 2.18
CA LEU A 160 3.25 13.98 3.39
C LEU A 160 3.48 14.79 4.68
N LEU A 161 4.55 15.57 4.75
CA LEU A 161 4.96 16.20 6.00
C LEU A 161 4.77 17.72 6.03
N HIS A 162 4.48 18.38 4.89
CA HIS A 162 4.36 19.84 4.76
C HIS A 162 5.43 20.60 5.59
N ILE A 163 6.64 20.03 5.69
CA ILE A 163 7.65 20.47 6.68
C ILE A 163 8.04 21.91 6.44
N ALA A 164 8.22 22.29 5.18
CA ALA A 164 8.60 23.64 4.82
C ALA A 164 7.57 24.66 5.30
N ASP A 165 6.28 24.40 5.08
CA ASP A 165 5.22 25.36 5.45
C ASP A 165 5.03 25.41 6.97
N ARG A 166 5.15 24.26 7.65
CA ARG A 166 5.07 24.17 9.12
C ARG A 166 6.25 24.81 9.84
N LEU A 167 7.45 24.76 9.25
CA LEU A 167 8.63 25.42 9.77
C LEU A 167 8.75 26.88 9.29
N GLU A 168 7.73 27.39 8.58
CA GLU A 168 7.74 28.71 7.95
C GLU A 168 8.99 28.94 7.08
N TRP A 169 9.52 27.85 6.51
CA TRP A 169 10.71 27.86 5.68
C TRP A 169 10.40 28.52 4.35
N THR A 170 10.65 29.82 4.28
CA THR A 170 10.24 30.69 3.17
C THR A 170 11.46 31.20 2.38
N GLU A 171 12.01 30.37 1.50
CA GLU A 171 13.01 30.83 0.53
C GLU A 171 12.38 31.41 -0.72
N ARG A 172 12.94 32.53 -1.18
CA ARG A 172 12.61 33.10 -2.49
C ARG A 172 13.45 32.42 -3.58
N PRO A 173 12.89 32.21 -4.79
CA PRO A 173 13.66 31.69 -5.91
C PRO A 173 14.78 32.68 -6.28
N VAL A 174 16.00 32.16 -6.46
CA VAL A 174 17.17 32.96 -6.84
C VAL A 174 17.06 33.50 -8.26
N LEU A 175 16.42 32.74 -9.15
CA LEU A 175 16.11 33.17 -10.52
C LEU A 175 14.59 33.41 -10.64
N PRO A 176 14.10 34.66 -10.57
CA PRO A 176 12.68 34.94 -10.79
C PRO A 176 12.30 34.75 -12.27
N GLY A 177 11.02 34.50 -12.54
CA GLY A 177 10.49 34.39 -13.90
C GLY A 177 10.49 32.96 -14.46
N LEU A 178 10.27 32.84 -15.78
CA LEU A 178 10.04 31.57 -16.46
C LEU A 178 11.27 30.64 -16.40
N GLY A 179 12.48 31.19 -16.57
CA GLY A 179 13.72 30.41 -16.51
C GLY A 179 13.91 29.71 -15.17
N GLY A 180 13.58 30.38 -14.05
CA GLY A 180 13.66 29.79 -12.72
C GLY A 180 12.63 28.68 -12.52
N ARG A 181 11.39 28.90 -12.98
CA ARG A 181 10.33 27.87 -12.93
C ARG A 181 10.70 26.63 -13.73
N VAL A 182 11.26 26.80 -14.93
CA VAL A 182 11.75 25.68 -15.77
C VAL A 182 12.89 24.94 -15.08
N LEU A 183 13.81 25.66 -14.44
CA LEU A 183 14.93 25.05 -13.72
C LEU A 183 14.47 24.27 -12.49
N THR A 184 13.53 24.81 -11.71
CA THR A 184 12.88 24.10 -10.60
C THR A 184 12.14 22.86 -11.10
N LEU A 185 11.40 22.95 -12.20
CA LEU A 185 10.73 21.80 -12.80
C LEU A 185 11.74 20.74 -13.25
N ALA A 186 12.84 21.13 -13.90
CA ALA A 186 13.89 20.23 -14.33
C ALA A 186 14.56 19.53 -13.13
N PHE A 187 14.84 20.26 -12.06
CA PHE A 187 15.34 19.69 -10.81
C PHE A 187 14.39 18.64 -10.25
N THR A 188 13.10 19.00 -10.13
CA THR A 188 12.04 18.12 -9.63
C THR A 188 11.94 16.86 -10.49
N LEU A 189 11.97 16.97 -11.82
CA LEU A 189 11.86 15.83 -12.74
C LEU A 189 13.12 14.95 -12.80
N LEU A 190 14.30 15.52 -12.59
CA LEU A 190 15.56 14.77 -12.68
C LEU A 190 15.95 14.11 -11.36
N VAL A 191 15.73 14.79 -10.23
CA VAL A 191 16.25 14.34 -8.92
C VAL A 191 15.22 13.51 -8.16
N ILE A 192 13.93 13.87 -8.19
CA ILE A 192 12.92 13.21 -7.36
C ILE A 192 12.56 11.80 -7.84
N PRO A 193 12.33 11.52 -9.15
CA PRO A 193 11.92 10.19 -9.59
C PRO A 193 12.94 9.09 -9.25
N PRO A 194 14.27 9.28 -9.43
CA PRO A 194 15.25 8.29 -8.98
C PRO A 194 15.18 8.02 -7.48
N LEU A 195 14.98 9.05 -6.66
CA LEU A 195 14.87 8.91 -5.20
C LEU A 195 13.60 8.18 -4.79
N LEU A 196 12.46 8.52 -5.40
CA LEU A 196 11.22 7.78 -5.22
C LEU A 196 11.46 6.31 -5.57
N ARG A 197 12.11 6.00 -6.70
CA ARG A 197 12.40 4.60 -7.07
C ARG A 197 13.27 3.88 -6.05
N VAL A 198 14.29 4.53 -5.46
CA VAL A 198 15.09 3.93 -4.39
C VAL A 198 14.24 3.66 -3.15
N GLY A 199 13.42 4.64 -2.72
CA GLY A 199 12.51 4.49 -1.59
C GLY A 199 11.47 3.38 -1.82
N LEU A 200 10.93 3.29 -3.03
CA LEU A 200 9.98 2.26 -3.44
C LEU A 200 10.62 0.86 -3.46
N ALA A 201 11.83 0.73 -3.99
CA ALA A 201 12.55 -0.53 -3.96
C ALA A 201 12.91 -0.94 -2.52
N LEU A 202 13.18 0.02 -1.61
CA LEU A 202 13.38 -0.27 -0.19
C LEU A 202 12.09 -0.75 0.46
N TYR A 203 10.98 -0.08 0.15
CA TYR A 203 9.66 -0.47 0.61
C TYR A 203 9.29 -1.87 0.10
N GLU A 204 9.45 -2.14 -1.20
CA GLU A 204 9.23 -3.46 -1.80
C GLU A 204 10.07 -4.53 -1.11
N TYR A 205 11.33 -4.23 -0.78
CA TYR A 205 12.20 -5.15 -0.06
C TYR A 205 11.68 -5.49 1.35
N VAL A 206 11.28 -4.48 2.11
CA VAL A 206 10.75 -4.64 3.49
C VAL A 206 9.39 -5.31 3.47
N GLU A 207 8.51 -4.91 2.56
CA GLU A 207 7.18 -5.47 2.43
C GLU A 207 7.23 -6.91 1.93
N LYS A 208 8.03 -7.23 0.91
CA LYS A 208 8.21 -8.62 0.47
C LYS A 208 8.66 -9.51 1.64
N HIS A 209 9.61 -9.06 2.46
CA HIS A 209 9.98 -9.81 3.67
C HIS A 209 8.85 -9.94 4.69
N THR A 210 7.96 -8.95 4.77
CA THR A 210 6.85 -8.94 5.72
C THR A 210 5.69 -9.81 5.23
N GLN A 211 5.41 -9.74 3.92
CA GLN A 211 4.42 -10.55 3.23
C GLN A 211 4.87 -12.01 3.17
N ASP A 212 6.12 -12.31 2.78
CA ASP A 212 6.68 -13.66 2.84
C ASP A 212 6.57 -14.24 4.26
N ARG A 213 6.69 -13.42 5.31
CA ARG A 213 6.47 -13.85 6.71
C ARG A 213 4.99 -14.07 7.03
N ARG A 214 4.10 -13.18 6.58
CA ARG A 214 2.65 -13.28 6.79
C ARG A 214 2.08 -14.49 6.05
N ASP A 215 2.43 -14.65 4.78
CA ASP A 215 2.05 -15.77 3.94
C ASP A 215 2.65 -17.07 4.50
N ALA A 216 3.92 -17.07 4.90
CA ALA A 216 4.50 -18.23 5.58
C ALA A 216 3.78 -18.56 6.90
N SER A 217 3.35 -17.56 7.68
CA SER A 217 2.57 -17.81 8.90
C SER A 217 1.16 -18.31 8.60
N ALA A 218 0.47 -17.75 7.59
CA ALA A 218 -0.86 -18.17 7.20
C ALA A 218 -0.85 -19.59 6.61
N ILE A 219 0.16 -19.91 5.80
CA ILE A 219 0.39 -21.26 5.29
C ILE A 219 0.74 -22.20 6.45
N ALA A 220 1.61 -21.78 7.38
CA ALA A 220 1.93 -22.58 8.57
C ALA A 220 0.68 -22.87 9.40
N ASP A 221 -0.21 -21.90 9.61
CA ASP A 221 -1.44 -22.08 10.36
C ASP A 221 -2.44 -23.02 9.64
N ARG A 222 -2.55 -22.93 8.31
CA ARG A 222 -3.31 -23.89 7.48
C ARG A 222 -2.71 -25.30 7.56
N VAL A 223 -1.38 -25.42 7.46
CA VAL A 223 -0.66 -26.68 7.56
C VAL A 223 -0.89 -27.32 8.95
N ARG A 224 -0.85 -26.52 10.01
CA ARG A 224 -1.16 -26.95 11.38
C ARG A 224 -2.62 -27.34 11.61
N GLY A 225 -3.53 -27.00 10.69
CA GLY A 225 -4.96 -27.26 10.84
C GLY A 225 -5.63 -26.41 11.92
N VAL A 226 -5.00 -25.31 12.35
CA VAL A 226 -5.64 -24.34 13.25
C VAL A 226 -6.65 -23.59 12.40
N GLY A 227 -7.91 -24.05 12.42
CA GLY A 227 -9.00 -23.32 11.78
C GLY A 227 -8.97 -21.87 12.24
N THR A 228 -9.00 -20.94 11.30
CA THR A 228 -9.20 -19.50 11.56
C THR A 228 -10.64 -19.29 12.04
N GLY A 229 -10.98 -19.90 13.18
CA GLY A 229 -12.30 -19.84 13.78
C GLY A 229 -12.67 -18.39 14.00
N LEU A 230 -13.72 -17.96 13.29
CA LEU A 230 -14.42 -16.68 13.48
C LEU A 230 -13.60 -15.40 13.22
N GLY A 231 -12.36 -15.49 12.73
CA GLY A 231 -11.43 -14.35 12.66
C GLY A 231 -11.49 -13.50 11.39
N ASP A 232 -11.80 -14.08 10.23
CA ASP A 232 -11.64 -13.34 8.95
C ASP A 232 -12.86 -12.48 8.58
N GLU A 233 -14.01 -12.74 9.20
CA GLU A 233 -15.24 -11.96 9.01
C GLU A 233 -15.73 -11.33 10.32
N GLY A 234 -14.85 -10.95 11.26
CA GLY A 234 -15.21 -10.30 12.56
C GLY A 234 -15.88 -8.91 12.45
N VAL A 235 -16.27 -8.52 11.24
CA VAL A 235 -16.68 -7.18 10.83
C VAL A 235 -18.19 -6.87 10.95
N PRO A 236 -19.16 -7.81 10.81
CA PRO A 236 -20.57 -7.50 10.99
C PRO A 236 -20.89 -7.10 12.44
N VAL A 237 -20.16 -7.67 13.40
CA VAL A 237 -20.35 -7.43 14.84
C VAL A 237 -20.05 -5.98 15.21
N VAL A 238 -18.99 -5.38 14.65
CA VAL A 238 -18.60 -3.99 14.94
C VAL A 238 -19.65 -3.00 14.45
N MET A 239 -20.26 -3.23 13.28
CA MET A 239 -21.32 -2.35 12.74
C MET A 239 -22.59 -2.41 13.59
N ILE A 240 -22.96 -3.61 14.08
CA ILE A 240 -24.10 -3.81 14.97
C ILE A 240 -23.89 -3.05 16.29
N PHE A 241 -22.71 -3.20 16.92
CA PHE A 241 -22.41 -2.52 18.18
C PHE A 241 -22.32 -1.00 18.03
N ALA A 242 -21.77 -0.50 16.92
CA ALA A 242 -21.70 0.93 16.67
C ALA A 242 -23.09 1.55 16.46
N ALA A 243 -23.98 0.88 15.72
CA ALA A 243 -25.37 1.34 15.56
C ALA A 243 -26.10 1.39 16.92
N GLY A 244 -25.92 0.37 17.76
CA GLY A 244 -26.47 0.34 19.12
C GLY A 244 -25.91 1.44 20.02
N ALA A 245 -24.59 1.66 19.99
CA ALA A 245 -23.93 2.72 20.76
C ALA A 245 -24.40 4.11 20.32
N GLY A 246 -24.60 4.32 19.01
CA GLY A 246 -25.11 5.58 18.47
C GLY A 246 -26.55 5.86 18.89
N ALA A 247 -27.43 4.85 18.83
CA ALA A 247 -28.80 4.97 19.32
C ALA A 247 -28.83 5.29 20.83
N LEU A 248 -27.99 4.60 21.61
CA LEU A 248 -27.86 4.83 23.06
C LEU A 248 -27.37 6.26 23.34
N TRP A 249 -26.38 6.75 22.59
CA TRP A 249 -25.88 8.11 22.73
C TRP A 249 -26.95 9.16 22.41
N GLY A 250 -27.69 9.00 21.30
CA GLY A 250 -28.78 9.90 20.94
C GLY A 250 -29.88 9.95 22.02
N VAL A 251 -30.21 8.79 22.58
CA VAL A 251 -31.12 8.66 23.72
C VAL A 251 -30.59 9.35 24.98
N LEU A 252 -29.31 9.13 25.33
CA LEU A 252 -28.69 9.75 26.51
C LEU A 252 -28.56 11.27 26.36
N HIS A 253 -28.27 11.77 25.16
CA HIS A 253 -28.20 13.21 24.89
C HIS A 253 -29.56 13.89 25.06
N LEU A 254 -30.64 13.24 24.60
CA LEU A 254 -32.01 13.70 24.82
C LEU A 254 -32.44 13.55 26.30
N GLY A 255 -32.00 12.47 26.95
CA GLY A 255 -32.27 12.18 28.36
C GLY A 255 -31.53 13.09 29.32
N ALA A 256 -30.34 13.59 28.97
CA ALA A 256 -29.61 14.58 29.76
C ALA A 256 -30.40 15.90 29.94
N GLN A 257 -31.38 16.16 29.07
CA GLN A 257 -32.28 17.31 29.16
C GLN A 257 -33.58 16.99 29.95
N ARG A 258 -33.83 15.73 30.37
CA ARG A 258 -35.02 15.30 31.11
C ARG A 258 -34.68 14.30 32.24
N PRO A 259 -34.80 14.68 33.53
CA PRO A 259 -34.10 14.01 34.65
C PRO A 259 -34.68 12.66 35.14
N THR A 260 -35.40 11.86 34.35
CA THR A 260 -36.00 10.60 34.86
C THR A 260 -35.80 9.39 33.96
N LEU A 261 -34.65 8.72 34.12
CA LEU A 261 -34.32 7.44 33.48
C LEU A 261 -35.24 6.26 33.89
N TRP A 262 -35.98 6.39 34.99
CA TRP A 262 -36.93 5.37 35.48
C TRP A 262 -38.39 5.64 35.07
N SER A 263 -38.63 6.64 34.23
CA SER A 263 -39.96 6.93 33.67
C SER A 263 -40.29 6.00 32.49
N LEU A 264 -41.54 6.02 32.02
CA LEU A 264 -41.94 5.42 30.73
C LEU A 264 -41.02 5.85 29.57
N GLY A 265 -40.40 7.04 29.66
CA GLY A 265 -39.39 7.51 28.71
C GLY A 265 -38.09 6.70 28.72
N GLY A 266 -37.66 6.16 29.87
CA GLY A 266 -36.50 5.27 29.97
C GLY A 266 -36.74 3.89 29.33
N LEU A 267 -37.97 3.39 29.43
CA LEU A 267 -38.39 2.15 28.77
C LEU A 267 -38.51 2.34 27.25
N ALA A 268 -39.07 3.48 26.81
CA ALA A 268 -39.09 3.88 25.40
C ALA A 268 -37.67 4.03 24.81
N ALA A 269 -36.75 4.61 25.58
CA ALA A 269 -35.33 4.70 25.27
C ALA A 269 -34.68 3.32 25.06
N ALA A 270 -34.88 2.39 25.99
CA ALA A 270 -34.37 1.03 25.89
C ALA A 270 -34.96 0.27 24.68
N LEU A 271 -36.26 0.40 24.42
CA LEU A 271 -36.92 -0.16 23.25
C LEU A 271 -36.41 0.46 21.94
N THR A 272 -36.08 1.75 21.92
CA THR A 272 -35.52 2.43 20.75
C THR A 272 -34.09 1.96 20.47
N VAL A 273 -33.25 1.78 21.50
CA VAL A 273 -31.91 1.19 21.37
C VAL A 273 -31.99 -0.25 20.88
N LEU A 274 -32.92 -1.05 21.42
CA LEU A 274 -33.15 -2.43 20.97
C LEU A 274 -33.64 -2.46 19.52
N ALA A 275 -34.58 -1.61 19.14
CA ALA A 275 -35.09 -1.50 17.78
C ALA A 275 -33.98 -1.06 16.80
N ALA A 276 -33.12 -0.13 17.20
CA ALA A 276 -31.97 0.30 16.40
C ALA A 276 -30.90 -0.81 16.27
N LEU A 277 -30.66 -1.59 17.33
CA LEU A 277 -29.80 -2.79 17.29
C LEU A 277 -30.38 -3.84 16.32
N VAL A 278 -31.67 -4.15 16.44
CA VAL A 278 -32.36 -5.08 15.54
C VAL A 278 -32.33 -4.56 14.10
N ALA A 279 -32.58 -3.27 13.89
CA ALA A 279 -32.47 -2.64 12.57
C ALA A 279 -31.04 -2.71 12.03
N GLY A 280 -30.00 -2.52 12.86
CA GLY A 280 -28.59 -2.69 12.47
C GLY A 280 -28.26 -4.15 12.10
N VAL A 281 -28.76 -5.11 12.86
CA VAL A 281 -28.65 -6.56 12.58
C VAL A 281 -29.34 -6.92 11.26
N LEU A 282 -30.49 -6.31 10.95
CA LEU A 282 -31.23 -6.55 9.70
C LEU A 282 -30.67 -5.75 8.50
N ALA A 283 -30.14 -4.56 8.73
CA ALA A 283 -29.53 -3.71 7.70
C ALA A 283 -28.19 -4.25 7.23
N THR A 284 -27.44 -4.93 8.10
CA THR A 284 -26.14 -5.53 7.75
C THR A 284 -26.23 -6.57 6.62
N PRO A 285 -27.09 -7.61 6.68
CA PRO A 285 -27.29 -8.55 5.59
C PRO A 285 -27.98 -7.89 4.38
N LEU A 286 -28.82 -6.87 4.58
CA LEU A 286 -29.37 -6.10 3.48
C LEU A 286 -28.26 -5.35 2.71
N LEU A 287 -27.28 -4.77 3.41
CA LEU A 287 -26.14 -4.11 2.80
C LEU A 287 -25.18 -5.08 2.12
N LEU A 288 -24.96 -6.25 2.73
CA LEU A 288 -24.21 -7.34 2.08
C LEU A 288 -24.92 -7.81 0.80
N THR A 289 -26.25 -7.92 0.81
CA THR A 289 -27.01 -8.28 -0.40
C THR A 289 -27.13 -7.13 -1.41
N LEU A 290 -27.10 -5.86 -0.98
CA LEU A 290 -26.99 -4.70 -1.86
C LEU A 290 -25.65 -4.69 -2.62
N HIS A 291 -24.58 -5.18 -1.99
CA HIS A 291 -23.26 -5.34 -2.61
C HIS A 291 -23.34 -6.26 -3.85
N ASP A 292 -24.14 -7.32 -3.77
CA ASP A 292 -24.35 -8.27 -4.87
C ASP A 292 -25.38 -7.79 -5.91
N LYS A 293 -26.24 -6.84 -5.54
CA LYS A 293 -27.38 -6.38 -6.36
C LYS A 293 -27.13 -5.01 -6.99
N ARG A 294 -26.31 -4.98 -8.04
CA ARG A 294 -25.94 -3.79 -8.85
C ARG A 294 -27.13 -2.89 -9.23
N HIS A 295 -28.27 -3.50 -9.53
CA HIS A 295 -29.50 -2.81 -9.91
C HIS A 295 -30.06 -1.94 -8.78
N LEU A 296 -29.99 -2.38 -7.52
CA LEU A 296 -30.49 -1.58 -6.39
C LEU A 296 -29.62 -0.33 -6.16
N VAL A 297 -28.30 -0.45 -6.33
CA VAL A 297 -27.39 0.69 -6.19
C VAL A 297 -27.51 1.67 -7.35
N ALA A 298 -28.03 1.26 -8.51
CA ALA A 298 -28.36 2.17 -9.61
C ALA A 298 -29.72 2.87 -9.40
N VAL A 299 -30.74 2.14 -8.90
CA VAL A 299 -32.10 2.68 -8.70
C VAL A 299 -32.11 3.75 -7.62
N LEU A 300 -31.47 3.53 -6.47
CA LEU A 300 -31.49 4.45 -5.33
C LEU A 300 -31.02 5.87 -5.68
N PRO A 301 -29.83 6.09 -6.29
CA PRO A 301 -29.40 7.42 -6.71
C PRO A 301 -30.22 7.97 -7.88
N ALA A 302 -30.79 7.13 -8.76
CA ALA A 302 -31.71 7.62 -9.80
C ALA A 302 -33.00 8.19 -9.20
N VAL A 303 -33.55 7.53 -8.18
CA VAL A 303 -34.69 8.04 -7.39
C VAL A 303 -34.26 9.29 -6.63
N GLY A 304 -33.10 9.24 -5.97
CA GLY A 304 -32.45 10.35 -5.27
C GLY A 304 -32.36 11.62 -6.12
N LEU A 305 -31.83 11.47 -7.34
CA LEU A 305 -31.60 12.54 -8.28
C LEU A 305 -32.89 13.19 -8.78
N VAL A 306 -33.97 12.42 -8.97
CA VAL A 306 -35.19 12.93 -9.60
C VAL A 306 -36.22 13.42 -8.59
N TRP A 307 -36.35 12.72 -7.46
CA TRP A 307 -37.45 12.95 -6.52
C TRP A 307 -37.09 13.88 -5.37
N PHE A 308 -35.82 14.01 -5.01
CA PHE A 308 -35.39 14.87 -3.91
C PHE A 308 -34.88 16.21 -4.45
N ASP A 309 -35.23 17.29 -3.75
CA ASP A 309 -34.78 18.64 -4.08
C ASP A 309 -33.33 18.87 -3.62
N SER A 310 -32.41 18.14 -4.25
CA SER A 310 -30.98 18.22 -3.99
C SER A 310 -30.29 19.26 -4.89
N PRO A 311 -29.12 19.79 -4.49
CA PRO A 311 -28.30 20.64 -5.36
C PRO A 311 -27.99 19.97 -6.70
N TYR A 312 -27.75 18.65 -6.69
CA TYR A 312 -27.50 17.86 -7.90
C TYR A 312 -28.72 17.79 -8.82
N ARG A 313 -29.94 17.61 -8.26
CA ARG A 313 -31.16 17.72 -9.06
C ARG A 313 -31.27 19.11 -9.67
N ARG A 314 -31.07 20.18 -8.89
CA ARG A 314 -31.19 21.56 -9.38
C ARG A 314 -30.17 21.87 -10.48
N MET A 315 -28.97 21.29 -10.41
CA MET A 315 -27.91 21.45 -11.40
C MET A 315 -28.16 20.63 -12.68
N LEU A 316 -28.45 19.32 -12.53
CA LEU A 316 -28.54 18.38 -13.65
C LEU A 316 -29.93 18.34 -14.28
N LEU A 317 -30.97 18.51 -13.47
CA LEU A 317 -32.38 18.42 -13.85
C LEU A 317 -33.19 19.60 -13.26
N PRO A 318 -32.84 20.87 -13.58
CA PRO A 318 -33.50 22.05 -13.01
C PRO A 318 -35.02 22.01 -13.23
N ALA A 319 -35.45 21.59 -14.43
CA ALA A 319 -36.85 21.47 -14.83
C ALA A 319 -37.66 20.42 -14.03
N ALA A 320 -37.00 19.46 -13.37
CA ALA A 320 -37.67 18.40 -12.64
C ALA A 320 -38.53 18.87 -11.46
N ALA A 321 -38.31 20.11 -10.97
CA ALA A 321 -39.17 20.74 -9.98
C ALA A 321 -40.64 20.74 -10.42
N HIS A 322 -40.87 21.02 -11.70
CA HIS A 322 -42.21 21.24 -12.26
C HIS A 322 -42.76 20.01 -12.99
N TRP A 323 -42.00 18.91 -13.02
CA TRP A 323 -42.45 17.69 -13.69
C TRP A 323 -43.55 16.99 -12.89
N GLY A 324 -44.60 16.56 -13.59
CA GLY A 324 -45.61 15.66 -13.04
C GLY A 324 -45.03 14.27 -12.74
N ALA A 325 -45.76 13.46 -11.97
CA ALA A 325 -45.31 12.15 -11.51
C ALA A 325 -44.84 11.22 -12.64
N TRP A 326 -45.53 11.21 -13.79
CA TRP A 326 -45.16 10.39 -14.95
C TRP A 326 -43.84 10.82 -15.59
N ALA A 327 -43.60 12.12 -15.74
CA ALA A 327 -42.34 12.64 -16.26
C ALA A 327 -41.17 12.36 -15.30
N ARG A 328 -41.41 12.45 -13.98
CA ARG A 328 -40.42 12.04 -12.97
C ARG A 328 -40.15 10.55 -13.03
N LEU A 329 -41.17 9.71 -13.18
CA LEU A 329 -41.01 8.25 -13.27
C LEU A 329 -40.20 7.87 -14.52
N LEU A 330 -40.50 8.47 -15.68
CA LEU A 330 -39.72 8.29 -16.91
C LEU A 330 -38.27 8.76 -16.72
N ALA A 331 -38.05 9.93 -16.12
CA ALA A 331 -36.70 10.43 -15.85
C ALA A 331 -35.93 9.53 -14.87
N THR A 332 -36.60 8.95 -13.87
CA THR A 332 -36.00 7.97 -12.96
C THR A 332 -35.57 6.72 -13.72
N VAL A 333 -36.39 6.20 -14.64
CA VAL A 333 -36.03 5.05 -15.47
C VAL A 333 -34.84 5.37 -16.38
N VAL A 334 -34.84 6.54 -17.03
CA VAL A 334 -33.71 6.97 -17.88
C VAL A 334 -32.43 7.14 -17.05
N ALA A 335 -32.50 7.84 -15.92
CA ALA A 335 -31.36 8.00 -15.03
C ALA A 335 -30.85 6.65 -14.51
N PHE A 336 -31.76 5.73 -14.14
CA PHE A 336 -31.43 4.38 -13.73
C PHE A 336 -30.72 3.60 -14.84
N LEU A 337 -31.21 3.64 -16.08
CA LEU A 337 -30.57 2.95 -17.21
C LEU A 337 -29.17 3.50 -17.51
N VAL A 338 -29.00 4.83 -17.48
CA VAL A 338 -27.69 5.48 -17.66
C VAL A 338 -26.75 5.07 -16.53
N LEU A 339 -27.20 5.16 -15.27
CA LEU A 339 -26.45 4.70 -14.11
C LEU A 339 -26.10 3.22 -14.23
N LEU A 340 -27.02 2.36 -14.66
CA LEU A 340 -26.79 0.93 -14.81
C LEU A 340 -25.74 0.62 -15.89
N VAL A 341 -25.73 1.35 -17.01
CA VAL A 341 -24.70 1.20 -18.05
C VAL A 341 -23.33 1.64 -17.53
N VAL A 342 -23.25 2.82 -16.91
CA VAL A 342 -22.02 3.34 -16.30
C VAL A 342 -21.52 2.39 -15.22
N LEU A 343 -22.42 1.95 -14.35
CA LEU A 343 -22.13 1.01 -13.28
C LEU A 343 -21.69 -0.32 -13.87
N ASN A 344 -22.36 -0.94 -14.85
CA ASN A 344 -21.90 -2.20 -15.44
C ASN A 344 -20.49 -2.13 -16.06
N LEU A 345 -20.10 -0.98 -16.60
CA LEU A 345 -18.73 -0.75 -17.09
C LEU A 345 -17.70 -0.66 -15.94
N LEU A 346 -18.10 -0.15 -14.79
CA LEU A 346 -17.23 0.10 -13.63
C LEU A 346 -17.28 -1.02 -12.57
N TRP A 347 -18.40 -1.75 -12.47
CA TRP A 347 -18.72 -2.80 -11.46
C TRP A 347 -18.00 -4.12 -11.70
N ALA A 348 -17.12 -4.18 -12.71
CA ALA A 348 -16.15 -5.26 -12.80
C ALA A 348 -15.17 -5.24 -11.61
N ASP A 349 -15.02 -4.09 -10.93
CA ASP A 349 -14.20 -3.97 -9.75
C ASP A 349 -15.00 -4.33 -8.47
N PRO A 350 -14.57 -5.33 -7.68
CA PRO A 350 -15.26 -5.72 -6.45
C PRO A 350 -15.26 -4.64 -5.36
N GLU A 351 -14.44 -3.60 -5.46
CA GLU A 351 -14.30 -2.57 -4.42
C GLU A 351 -15.14 -1.31 -4.68
N LEU A 352 -15.62 -1.14 -5.92
CA LEU A 352 -16.50 -0.04 -6.30
C LEU A 352 -17.79 0.04 -5.47
N PRO A 353 -18.52 -1.07 -5.22
CA PRO A 353 -19.76 -1.00 -4.46
C PRO A 353 -19.51 -0.47 -3.05
N ASP A 354 -18.40 -0.89 -2.42
CA ASP A 354 -18.06 -0.46 -1.07
C ASP A 354 -17.81 1.06 -1.01
N ALA A 355 -17.09 1.61 -2.00
CA ALA A 355 -16.83 3.04 -2.11
C ALA A 355 -18.10 3.86 -2.41
N VAL A 356 -18.95 3.38 -3.33
CA VAL A 356 -20.19 4.06 -3.72
C VAL A 356 -21.19 4.10 -2.55
N VAL A 357 -21.37 2.97 -1.85
CA VAL A 357 -22.23 2.90 -0.67
C VAL A 357 -21.67 3.78 0.45
N GLY A 358 -20.36 3.75 0.70
CA GLY A 358 -19.72 4.61 1.69
C GLY A 358 -19.95 6.09 1.39
N LEU A 359 -19.75 6.51 0.14
CA LEU A 359 -20.00 7.88 -0.30
C LEU A 359 -21.47 8.27 -0.14
N ALA A 360 -22.40 7.40 -0.53
CA ALA A 360 -23.84 7.65 -0.41
C ALA A 360 -24.26 7.80 1.07
N LEU A 361 -23.71 6.98 1.96
CA LEU A 361 -23.97 7.07 3.39
C LEU A 361 -23.44 8.39 3.98
N VAL A 362 -22.23 8.80 3.61
CA VAL A 362 -21.65 10.09 4.04
C VAL A 362 -22.49 11.27 3.54
N LEU A 363 -22.78 11.34 2.25
CA LEU A 363 -23.53 12.44 1.67
C LEU A 363 -24.99 12.48 2.12
N GLY A 364 -25.57 11.33 2.47
CA GLY A 364 -26.98 11.20 2.84
C GLY A 364 -27.27 11.44 4.31
N PHE A 365 -26.43 10.90 5.21
CA PHE A 365 -26.73 10.83 6.65
C PHE A 365 -25.80 11.65 7.54
N LEU A 366 -24.61 12.01 7.05
CA LEU A 366 -23.55 12.58 7.87
C LEU A 366 -23.50 14.10 7.70
N GLY A 367 -23.49 14.85 8.80
CA GLY A 367 -23.67 16.30 8.81
C GLY A 367 -25.05 16.74 9.29
N ALA A 368 -25.12 17.91 9.91
CA ALA A 368 -26.38 18.53 10.33
C ALA A 368 -27.31 18.89 9.15
N ASP A 369 -26.73 19.15 7.98
CA ASP A 369 -27.42 19.54 6.74
C ASP A 369 -27.60 18.38 5.75
N ALA A 370 -27.38 17.14 6.22
CA ALA A 370 -27.51 15.95 5.39
C ALA A 370 -28.98 15.79 4.93
N PRO A 371 -29.24 15.56 3.62
CA PRO A 371 -30.57 15.59 3.05
C PRO A 371 -31.49 14.50 3.60
N VAL A 372 -30.97 13.31 3.92
CA VAL A 372 -31.78 12.22 4.47
C VAL A 372 -32.09 12.48 5.94
N THR A 373 -31.14 13.01 6.70
CA THR A 373 -31.36 13.43 8.09
C THR A 373 -32.39 14.55 8.16
N GLY A 374 -32.29 15.56 7.30
CA GLY A 374 -33.30 16.62 7.17
C GLY A 374 -34.67 16.09 6.75
N TRP A 375 -34.71 15.12 5.82
CA TRP A 375 -35.95 14.45 5.43
C TRP A 375 -36.59 13.68 6.58
N LEU A 376 -35.80 12.91 7.34
CA LEU A 376 -36.24 12.16 8.53
C LEU A 376 -36.84 13.11 9.56
N HIS A 377 -36.16 14.22 9.87
CA HIS A 377 -36.68 15.23 10.79
C HIS A 377 -37.99 15.86 10.32
N THR A 378 -38.15 16.05 9.01
CA THR A 378 -39.33 16.73 8.44
C THR A 378 -40.54 15.80 8.30
N HIS A 379 -40.32 14.54 7.92
CA HIS A 379 -41.39 13.62 7.53
C HIS A 379 -41.66 12.52 8.56
N PHE A 380 -40.68 12.19 9.42
CA PHE A 380 -40.84 11.17 10.45
C PHE A 380 -41.34 11.80 11.76
N THR A 381 -42.62 12.13 11.80
CA THR A 381 -43.28 12.78 12.95
C THR A 381 -43.74 11.79 14.02
N TRP A 382 -43.40 10.51 13.90
CA TRP A 382 -43.83 9.49 14.85
C TRP A 382 -43.12 9.66 16.20
N GLN A 383 -43.91 9.97 17.23
CA GLN A 383 -43.43 10.22 18.59
C GLN A 383 -44.16 9.29 19.59
N PRO A 384 -43.90 7.98 19.57
CA PRO A 384 -44.51 7.10 20.54
C PRO A 384 -44.11 7.56 21.95
N TRP A 385 -45.14 7.76 22.79
CA TRP A 385 -44.98 8.24 24.16
C TRP A 385 -44.29 9.60 24.30
N GLY A 386 -44.40 10.46 23.27
CA GLY A 386 -43.82 11.82 23.28
C GLY A 386 -42.30 11.87 23.14
N PHE A 387 -41.69 10.76 22.67
CA PHE A 387 -40.27 10.68 22.38
C PHE A 387 -40.02 10.87 20.87
N PRO A 388 -39.29 11.91 20.45
CA PRO A 388 -38.96 12.14 19.04
C PRO A 388 -37.91 11.12 18.57
N ILE A 389 -38.36 10.09 17.86
CA ILE A 389 -37.52 8.98 17.38
C ILE A 389 -36.62 9.38 16.19
N ASP A 390 -36.99 10.43 15.46
CA ASP A 390 -36.26 10.98 14.32
C ASP A 390 -34.79 11.31 14.66
N ARG A 391 -34.53 11.90 15.83
CA ARG A 391 -33.18 12.23 16.29
C ARG A 391 -32.33 10.98 16.60
N PRO A 392 -32.77 10.03 17.46
CA PRO A 392 -32.06 8.77 17.66
C PRO A 392 -31.82 7.98 16.38
N LEU A 393 -32.77 7.95 15.43
CA LEU A 393 -32.60 7.30 14.14
C LEU A 393 -31.52 7.98 13.30
N GLY A 394 -31.54 9.32 13.22
CA GLY A 394 -30.50 10.09 12.54
C GLY A 394 -29.12 9.83 13.14
N THR A 395 -28.99 9.87 14.47
CA THR A 395 -27.74 9.55 15.17
C THR A 395 -27.31 8.10 14.94
N ALA A 396 -28.23 7.13 15.00
CA ALA A 396 -27.93 5.73 14.72
C ALA A 396 -27.43 5.52 13.29
N ALA A 397 -28.03 6.21 12.30
CA ALA A 397 -27.60 6.16 10.90
C ALA A 397 -26.20 6.78 10.71
N GLN A 398 -25.87 7.87 11.43
CA GLN A 398 -24.53 8.44 11.44
C GLN A 398 -23.49 7.47 12.00
N TRP A 399 -23.74 6.85 13.14
CA TRP A 399 -22.83 5.86 13.73
C TRP A 399 -22.70 4.59 12.89
N PHE A 400 -23.79 4.16 12.26
CA PHE A 400 -23.77 3.09 11.28
C PHE A 400 -22.85 3.45 10.10
N THR A 401 -22.96 4.67 9.57
CA THR A 401 -22.11 5.18 8.50
C THR A 401 -20.63 5.16 8.90
N VAL A 402 -20.30 5.65 10.10
CA VAL A 402 -18.92 5.63 10.62
C VAL A 402 -18.38 4.20 10.73
N ALA A 403 -19.17 3.27 11.24
CA ALA A 403 -18.77 1.88 11.38
C ALA A 403 -18.58 1.18 10.02
N TYR A 404 -19.45 1.49 9.06
CA TYR A 404 -19.33 1.01 7.69
C TYR A 404 -18.05 1.53 7.03
N LEU A 405 -17.72 2.82 7.18
CA LEU A 405 -16.47 3.39 6.66
C LEU A 405 -15.25 2.78 7.32
N HIS A 406 -15.28 2.58 8.64
CA HIS A 406 -14.21 1.89 9.35
C HIS A 406 -14.00 0.48 8.79
N ARG A 407 -15.09 -0.27 8.55
CA ARG A 407 -15.05 -1.56 7.86
C ARG A 407 -14.42 -1.45 6.48
N ALA A 408 -14.89 -0.52 5.64
CA ALA A 408 -14.44 -0.38 4.27
C ALA A 408 -12.94 -0.07 4.24
N VAL A 409 -12.49 0.87 5.07
CA VAL A 409 -11.07 1.19 5.25
C VAL A 409 -10.28 -0.01 5.76
N ALA A 410 -10.75 -0.73 6.78
CA ALA A 410 -10.06 -1.92 7.28
C ALA A 410 -9.90 -3.01 6.21
N ARG A 411 -10.96 -3.25 5.42
CA ARG A 411 -10.94 -4.21 4.29
C ARG A 411 -9.99 -3.75 3.18
N SER A 412 -9.95 -2.45 2.90
CA SER A 412 -9.04 -1.87 1.91
C SER A 412 -7.57 -2.05 2.32
N MET A 413 -7.27 -1.94 3.62
CA MET A 413 -5.93 -2.12 4.18
C MET A 413 -5.47 -3.59 4.17
N THR A 414 -6.42 -4.54 4.17
CA THR A 414 -6.13 -5.98 4.07
C THR A 414 -6.20 -6.52 2.66
N ARG A 415 -6.44 -5.66 1.66
CA ARG A 415 -6.51 -6.06 0.26
C ARG A 415 -5.21 -6.74 -0.17
N VAL A 416 -5.35 -7.97 -0.64
CA VAL A 416 -4.26 -8.73 -1.24
C VAL A 416 -4.14 -8.32 -2.72
N PRO A 417 -2.96 -7.96 -3.25
CA PRO A 417 -2.77 -7.68 -4.68
C PRO A 417 -3.22 -8.86 -5.55
N ALA A 418 -3.81 -8.57 -6.71
CA ALA A 418 -4.22 -9.49 -7.75
C ALA A 418 -3.10 -9.81 -8.73
N LEU A 419 -2.21 -8.86 -9.01
CA LEU A 419 -1.02 -9.05 -9.82
C LEU A 419 -0.07 -10.03 -9.11
N GLY A 420 0.29 -11.11 -9.81
CA GLY A 420 1.04 -12.22 -9.25
C GLY A 420 0.19 -13.22 -8.47
N ARG A 421 -1.16 -13.11 -8.53
CA ARG A 421 -2.03 -14.24 -8.19
C ARG A 421 -2.11 -15.22 -9.35
N TYR A 422 -2.16 -16.48 -8.98
CA TYR A 422 -2.13 -17.65 -9.84
C TYR A 422 -3.33 -17.76 -10.82
N ASP A 423 -4.43 -17.06 -10.53
CA ASP A 423 -5.68 -17.18 -11.30
C ASP A 423 -5.84 -16.14 -12.42
N VAL A 424 -4.87 -15.22 -12.60
CA VAL A 424 -4.96 -14.14 -13.59
C VAL A 424 -4.00 -14.44 -14.76
N PRO A 425 -4.48 -15.01 -15.89
CA PRO A 425 -3.64 -15.51 -16.97
C PRO A 425 -2.91 -14.42 -17.75
N ASP A 426 -3.36 -13.16 -17.70
CA ASP A 426 -2.69 -12.01 -18.31
C ASP A 426 -2.20 -11.03 -17.23
N ASN A 427 -0.87 -10.85 -17.17
CA ASN A 427 -0.21 -9.85 -16.33
C ASN A 427 -0.76 -8.43 -16.55
N GLY A 428 -1.23 -8.11 -17.77
CA GLY A 428 -1.86 -6.83 -18.09
C GLY A 428 -3.20 -6.62 -17.39
N ASP A 429 -4.03 -7.66 -17.33
CA ASP A 429 -5.33 -7.59 -16.65
C ASP A 429 -5.17 -7.59 -15.12
N GLY A 430 -4.21 -8.36 -14.59
CA GLY A 430 -3.84 -8.31 -13.17
C GLY A 430 -3.35 -6.92 -12.74
N LEU A 431 -2.52 -6.28 -13.56
CA LEU A 431 -2.08 -4.90 -13.32
C LEU A 431 -3.29 -3.95 -13.31
N ARG A 432 -4.16 -4.01 -14.33
CA ARG A 432 -5.33 -3.13 -14.41
C ARG A 432 -6.25 -3.30 -13.21
N GLN A 433 -6.50 -4.53 -12.76
CA GLN A 433 -7.34 -4.82 -11.61
C GLN A 433 -6.75 -4.24 -10.32
N ASP A 434 -5.44 -4.37 -10.12
CA ASP A 434 -4.76 -3.79 -8.96
C ASP A 434 -4.72 -2.26 -9.00
N LEU A 435 -4.37 -1.67 -10.14
CA LEU A 435 -4.37 -0.22 -10.30
C LEU A 435 -5.75 0.37 -10.01
N ARG A 436 -6.81 -0.23 -10.56
CA ARG A 436 -8.19 0.22 -10.33
C ARG A 436 -8.54 0.14 -8.87
N GLY A 437 -8.33 -1.00 -8.25
CA GLY A 437 -8.75 -1.10 -6.86
C GLY A 437 -7.86 -0.27 -5.91
N TYR A 438 -6.56 -0.06 -6.16
CA TYR A 438 -5.78 0.91 -5.35
C TYR A 438 -6.33 2.33 -5.49
N ALA A 439 -6.80 2.70 -6.69
CA ALA A 439 -7.55 3.94 -6.84
C ALA A 439 -8.85 3.94 -6.01
N MET A 440 -9.55 2.81 -5.90
CA MET A 440 -10.73 2.67 -5.05
C MET A 440 -10.40 2.77 -3.55
N VAL A 441 -9.28 2.20 -3.10
CA VAL A 441 -8.76 2.40 -1.74
C VAL A 441 -8.53 3.89 -1.47
N ALA A 442 -7.90 4.62 -2.40
CA ALA A 442 -7.73 6.06 -2.28
C ALA A 442 -9.08 6.80 -2.17
N VAL A 443 -10.06 6.44 -3.01
CA VAL A 443 -11.42 7.01 -2.94
C VAL A 443 -12.06 6.73 -1.58
N GLN A 444 -11.96 5.51 -1.05
CA GLN A 444 -12.52 5.17 0.27
C GLN A 444 -11.86 5.98 1.40
N LEU A 445 -10.55 6.22 1.33
CA LEU A 445 -9.83 7.05 2.28
C LEU A 445 -10.25 8.53 2.19
N VAL A 446 -10.47 9.05 0.97
CA VAL A 446 -11.03 10.40 0.75
C VAL A 446 -12.43 10.51 1.38
N VAL A 447 -13.29 9.51 1.16
CA VAL A 447 -14.65 9.46 1.74
C VAL A 447 -14.59 9.37 3.27
N ALA A 448 -13.70 8.57 3.83
CA ALA A 448 -13.52 8.47 5.28
C ALA A 448 -13.01 9.79 5.87
N ALA A 449 -12.05 10.45 5.21
CA ALA A 449 -11.55 11.76 5.64
C ALA A 449 -12.65 12.82 5.59
N SER A 450 -13.45 12.85 4.53
CA SER A 450 -14.63 13.71 4.40
C SER A 450 -15.62 13.49 5.54
N ALA A 451 -15.90 12.23 5.90
CA ALA A 451 -16.78 11.92 7.03
C ALA A 451 -16.23 12.49 8.35
N VAL A 452 -14.94 12.28 8.63
CA VAL A 452 -14.31 12.82 9.84
C VAL A 452 -14.35 14.35 9.87
N LEU A 453 -14.04 15.01 8.76
CA LEU A 453 -14.10 16.48 8.65
C LEU A 453 -15.53 17.01 8.87
N THR A 454 -16.52 16.30 8.36
CA THR A 454 -17.94 16.65 8.55
C THR A 454 -18.33 16.52 10.02
N LEU A 455 -17.95 15.43 10.70
CA LEU A 455 -18.20 15.26 12.13
C LEU A 455 -17.46 16.31 12.99
N LEU A 456 -16.24 16.69 12.59
CA LEU A 456 -15.53 17.79 13.26
C LEU A 456 -16.23 19.13 13.08
N GLY A 457 -16.81 19.37 11.90
CA GLY A 457 -17.63 20.57 11.65
C GLY A 457 -18.89 20.60 12.52
N ASP A 458 -19.60 19.47 12.63
CA ASP A 458 -20.79 19.34 13.48
C ASP A 458 -20.45 19.54 14.97
N ALA A 459 -19.26 19.12 15.39
CA ALA A 459 -18.75 19.34 16.75
C ALA A 459 -18.22 20.77 16.99
N GLY A 460 -18.24 21.66 15.98
CA GLY A 460 -17.67 23.00 16.07
C GLY A 460 -16.13 23.04 16.16
N LEU A 461 -15.46 21.93 15.85
CA LEU A 461 -14.01 21.78 15.89
C LEU A 461 -13.35 22.09 14.53
N ALA A 462 -14.14 22.20 13.48
CA ALA A 462 -13.74 22.62 12.15
C ALA A 462 -14.71 23.69 11.63
N THR A 463 -14.19 24.63 10.85
CA THR A 463 -15.01 25.65 10.18
C THR A 463 -14.76 25.59 8.68
N ALA A 464 -15.83 25.37 7.92
CA ALA A 464 -15.80 25.48 6.47
C ALA A 464 -15.82 26.97 6.08
N ARG A 465 -14.90 27.37 5.20
CA ARG A 465 -14.84 28.70 4.60
C ARG A 465 -15.17 28.57 3.12
N GLY A 466 -16.30 29.15 2.71
CA GLY A 466 -16.80 29.14 1.35
C GLY A 466 -18.33 29.01 1.32
N GLY A 467 -19.02 30.03 0.81
CA GLY A 467 -20.48 30.15 0.87
C GLY A 467 -21.22 29.49 -0.29
N GLY A 468 -21.04 28.18 -0.48
CA GLY A 468 -21.78 27.41 -1.48
C GLY A 468 -23.11 26.86 -0.96
N SER A 469 -24.07 26.59 -1.85
CA SER A 469 -25.32 25.86 -1.56
C SER A 469 -25.11 24.34 -1.31
N TRP A 470 -23.88 23.95 -1.04
CA TRP A 470 -23.43 22.57 -0.96
C TRP A 470 -23.47 22.11 0.50
N SER A 471 -23.83 20.84 0.73
CA SER A 471 -23.84 20.31 2.09
C SER A 471 -22.43 20.27 2.68
N GLN A 472 -22.31 20.35 4.01
CA GLN A 472 -21.05 20.28 4.74
C GLN A 472 -20.25 19.03 4.39
N ALA A 473 -20.92 17.89 4.21
CA ALA A 473 -20.31 16.65 3.73
C ALA A 473 -19.69 16.78 2.33
N THR A 474 -20.37 17.48 1.42
CA THR A 474 -19.85 17.69 0.06
C THR A 474 -18.67 18.65 0.07
N GLN A 475 -18.72 19.71 0.87
CA GLN A 475 -17.59 20.64 1.03
C GLN A 475 -16.38 19.93 1.66
N ALA A 476 -16.62 19.08 2.66
CA ALA A 476 -15.58 18.28 3.30
C ALA A 476 -14.95 17.27 2.33
N LEU A 477 -15.76 16.71 1.42
CA LEU A 477 -15.29 15.83 0.36
C LEU A 477 -14.39 16.56 -0.65
N ASP A 478 -14.82 17.74 -1.12
CA ASP A 478 -14.03 18.58 -2.03
C ASP A 478 -12.68 18.95 -1.39
N ALA A 479 -12.70 19.43 -0.15
CA ALA A 479 -11.49 19.77 0.59
C ALA A 479 -10.55 18.56 0.79
N ALA A 480 -11.08 17.40 1.18
CA ALA A 480 -10.27 16.19 1.35
C ALA A 480 -9.67 15.71 0.02
N ALA A 481 -10.47 15.70 -1.05
CA ALA A 481 -10.01 15.31 -2.38
C ALA A 481 -8.90 16.23 -2.88
N TRP A 482 -9.07 17.54 -2.78
CA TRP A 482 -8.05 18.51 -3.19
C TRP A 482 -6.75 18.35 -2.43
N GLN A 483 -6.82 18.21 -1.10
CA GLN A 483 -5.63 18.09 -0.27
C GLN A 483 -4.89 16.77 -0.52
N ILE A 484 -5.62 15.68 -0.80
CA ILE A 484 -4.99 14.39 -1.16
C ILE A 484 -4.35 14.47 -2.55
N VAL A 485 -5.05 15.04 -3.55
CA VAL A 485 -4.54 15.19 -4.91
C VAL A 485 -3.31 16.10 -4.96
N SER A 486 -3.34 17.25 -4.27
CA SER A 486 -2.19 18.17 -4.19
C SER A 486 -1.00 17.58 -3.44
N SER A 487 -1.25 16.53 -2.64
CA SER A 487 -0.22 15.83 -1.88
C SER A 487 0.31 14.57 -2.57
N LEU A 488 -0.13 14.26 -3.80
CA LEU A 488 0.44 13.15 -4.54
C LEU A 488 1.86 13.51 -5.02
N PRO A 489 2.86 12.61 -4.91
CA PRO A 489 4.20 12.87 -5.39
C PRO A 489 4.16 13.09 -6.90
N GLY A 490 4.62 14.26 -7.33
CA GLY A 490 4.55 14.65 -8.72
C GLY A 490 4.74 16.15 -8.88
N PRO A 491 4.67 16.66 -10.12
CA PRO A 491 4.57 18.09 -10.34
C PRO A 491 3.32 18.64 -9.63
N ASP A 492 3.46 19.76 -8.92
CA ASP A 492 2.34 20.47 -8.30
C ASP A 492 1.45 21.09 -9.39
N VAL A 493 0.64 20.26 -10.04
CA VAL A 493 -0.24 20.67 -11.15
C VAL A 493 -1.22 21.74 -10.68
N SER A 494 -1.70 21.65 -9.44
CA SER A 494 -2.56 22.66 -8.82
C SER A 494 -1.89 24.03 -8.74
N GLY A 495 -0.67 24.09 -8.20
CA GLY A 495 0.11 25.32 -8.10
C GLY A 495 0.55 25.84 -9.46
N ILE A 496 0.88 24.96 -10.41
CA ILE A 496 1.26 25.31 -11.77
C ILE A 496 0.08 25.91 -12.56
N LEU A 497 -1.12 25.31 -12.45
CA LEU A 497 -2.33 25.76 -13.16
C LEU A 497 -3.12 26.84 -12.39
N GLY A 498 -2.70 27.17 -11.18
CA GLY A 498 -3.39 28.15 -10.33
C GLY A 498 -4.76 27.70 -9.84
N TRP A 499 -5.02 26.39 -9.81
CA TRP A 499 -6.27 25.83 -9.30
C TRP A 499 -6.35 26.01 -7.79
N ARG A 500 -7.51 26.46 -7.29
CA ARG A 500 -7.76 26.68 -5.87
C ARG A 500 -9.04 25.97 -5.44
N PRO A 501 -9.10 25.40 -4.22
CA PRO A 501 -10.35 24.91 -3.67
C PRO A 501 -11.39 26.03 -3.60
N VAL A 502 -12.65 25.69 -3.86
CA VAL A 502 -13.78 26.60 -3.64
C VAL A 502 -14.08 26.70 -2.14
N THR A 503 -13.86 25.60 -1.41
CA THR A 503 -14.08 25.51 0.04
C THR A 503 -12.82 25.06 0.76
N ASP A 504 -12.46 25.78 1.82
CA ASP A 504 -11.33 25.44 2.68
C ASP A 504 -11.80 25.15 4.10
N PHE A 505 -11.23 24.12 4.75
CA PHE A 505 -11.55 23.79 6.14
C PHE A 505 -10.43 24.27 7.04
N SER A 506 -10.79 25.02 8.09
CA SER A 506 -9.82 25.51 9.07
C SER A 506 -10.12 24.98 10.46
N GLY A 507 -9.07 24.59 11.19
CA GLY A 507 -9.17 24.05 12.54
C GLY A 507 -7.92 23.23 12.91
N ARG A 508 -7.63 23.13 14.22
CA ARG A 508 -6.44 22.38 14.70
C ARG A 508 -6.51 20.90 14.33
N TRP A 509 -7.71 20.32 14.36
CA TRP A 509 -7.94 18.91 14.04
C TRP A 509 -8.04 18.63 12.55
N VAL A 510 -8.45 19.62 11.75
CA VAL A 510 -8.54 19.49 10.28
C VAL A 510 -7.19 19.11 9.68
N GLY A 511 -6.13 19.85 10.05
CA GLY A 511 -4.78 19.57 9.55
C GLY A 511 -4.29 18.17 9.93
N LEU A 512 -4.63 17.68 11.12
CA LEU A 512 -4.29 16.31 11.54
C LEU A 512 -5.03 15.26 10.70
N VAL A 513 -6.34 15.43 10.49
CA VAL A 513 -7.16 14.50 9.71
C VAL A 513 -6.68 14.43 8.26
N LEU A 514 -6.43 15.60 7.64
CA LEU A 514 -5.92 15.67 6.27
C LEU A 514 -4.56 14.97 6.14
N ILE A 515 -3.63 15.20 7.08
CA ILE A 515 -2.32 14.55 7.05
C ILE A 515 -2.45 13.04 7.24
N MET A 516 -3.29 12.59 8.17
CA MET A 516 -3.54 11.16 8.36
C MET A 516 -4.13 10.54 7.10
N ALA A 517 -5.05 11.23 6.42
CA ALA A 517 -5.65 10.77 5.17
C ALA A 517 -4.65 10.73 4.01
N ILE A 518 -3.79 11.75 3.89
CA ILE A 518 -2.71 11.84 2.91
C ILE A 518 -1.68 10.71 3.14
N VAL A 519 -1.24 10.50 4.39
CA VAL A 519 -0.34 9.41 4.78
C VAL A 519 -0.98 8.06 4.52
N ALA A 520 -2.23 7.86 4.91
CA ALA A 520 -2.96 6.63 4.64
C ALA A 520 -3.07 6.39 3.12
N THR A 521 -3.40 7.42 2.33
CA THR A 521 -3.52 7.29 0.86
C THR A 521 -2.18 6.91 0.25
N MET A 522 -1.08 7.51 0.68
CA MET A 522 0.25 7.09 0.23
C MET A 522 0.57 5.66 0.61
N VAL A 523 0.33 5.27 1.85
CA VAL A 523 0.72 3.95 2.36
C VAL A 523 -0.14 2.83 1.77
N PHE A 524 -1.46 3.04 1.65
CA PHE A 524 -2.40 1.98 1.27
C PHE A 524 -2.82 2.00 -0.20
N ALA A 525 -2.63 3.12 -0.92
CA ALA A 525 -2.93 3.20 -2.34
C ALA A 525 -1.68 3.54 -3.17
N GLY A 526 -0.93 4.58 -2.81
CA GLY A 526 0.23 5.06 -3.57
C GLY A 526 1.37 4.03 -3.67
N LEU A 527 1.90 3.57 -2.54
CA LEU A 527 2.99 2.61 -2.49
C LEU A 527 2.63 1.27 -3.15
N PRO A 528 1.44 0.68 -2.89
CA PRO A 528 1.03 -0.56 -3.55
C PRO A 528 0.81 -0.39 -5.06
N LEU A 529 0.24 0.75 -5.50
CA LEU A 529 0.10 1.07 -6.92
C LEU A 529 1.47 1.07 -7.62
N ILE A 530 2.44 1.78 -7.04
CA ILE A 530 3.75 1.88 -7.64
C ILE A 530 4.48 0.53 -7.60
N ARG A 531 4.37 -0.22 -6.50
CA ARG A 531 4.85 -1.60 -6.40
C ARG A 531 4.30 -2.46 -7.52
N THR A 532 3.00 -2.39 -7.78
CA THR A 532 2.32 -3.19 -8.80
C THR A 532 2.83 -2.85 -10.19
N VAL A 533 3.03 -1.56 -10.50
CA VAL A 533 3.67 -1.13 -11.75
C VAL A 533 5.11 -1.67 -11.87
N LEU A 534 5.89 -1.64 -10.78
CA LEU A 534 7.27 -2.17 -10.77
C LEU A 534 7.30 -3.70 -10.93
N VAL A 535 6.41 -4.42 -10.26
CA VAL A 535 6.27 -5.88 -10.39
C VAL A 535 5.86 -6.23 -11.81
N TRP A 536 4.88 -5.52 -12.38
CA TRP A 536 4.49 -5.72 -13.77
C TRP A 536 5.63 -5.42 -14.74
N ALA A 537 6.38 -4.34 -14.53
CA ALA A 537 7.55 -4.02 -15.35
C ALA A 537 8.64 -5.10 -15.23
N ARG A 538 8.84 -5.65 -14.03
CA ARG A 538 9.74 -6.80 -13.79
C ARG A 538 9.26 -8.03 -14.53
N LEU A 539 8.00 -8.44 -14.36
CA LEU A 539 7.43 -9.62 -15.01
C LEU A 539 7.44 -9.48 -16.55
N SER A 540 7.19 -8.28 -17.06
CA SER A 540 7.25 -7.97 -18.49
C SER A 540 8.68 -7.99 -19.03
N GLY A 541 9.66 -7.56 -18.23
CA GLY A 541 11.09 -7.55 -18.57
C GLY A 541 11.81 -8.89 -18.34
N GLN A 542 11.29 -9.76 -17.48
CA GLN A 542 11.83 -11.09 -17.17
C GLN A 542 11.33 -12.19 -18.12
N ARG A 543 10.83 -11.84 -19.31
CA ARG A 543 10.59 -12.78 -20.43
C ARG A 543 11.89 -13.34 -21.04
N GLY A 544 12.93 -13.52 -20.23
CA GLY A 544 14.15 -14.26 -20.58
C GLY A 544 14.07 -15.69 -20.03
N PRO A 545 14.22 -16.73 -20.87
CA PRO A 545 14.00 -18.11 -20.46
C PRO A 545 15.14 -18.68 -19.59
N GLY A 546 14.81 -19.65 -18.73
CA GLY A 546 15.71 -20.78 -18.46
C GLY A 546 16.10 -21.04 -17.01
N GLY A 547 16.96 -20.22 -16.40
CA GLY A 547 17.84 -20.72 -15.33
C GLY A 547 17.18 -21.12 -14.00
N ARG A 548 16.20 -20.35 -13.50
CA ARG A 548 15.58 -20.60 -12.19
C ARG A 548 14.26 -21.36 -12.26
N LEU A 549 13.54 -21.20 -13.36
CA LEU A 549 12.27 -21.89 -13.60
C LEU A 549 12.51 -23.39 -13.77
N ALA A 550 13.69 -23.76 -14.30
CA ALA A 550 14.14 -25.13 -14.36
C ALA A 550 14.47 -25.75 -12.98
N ALA A 551 14.92 -24.96 -12.00
CA ALA A 551 15.28 -25.53 -10.69
C ALA A 551 14.07 -25.79 -9.79
N LEU A 552 12.91 -25.17 -10.08
CA LEU A 552 11.76 -25.13 -9.18
C LEU A 552 11.21 -26.52 -8.81
N PRO A 553 10.98 -27.45 -9.76
CA PRO A 553 10.44 -28.77 -9.41
C PRO A 553 11.37 -29.54 -8.45
N ALA A 554 12.69 -29.48 -8.69
CA ALA A 554 13.70 -30.12 -7.87
C ALA A 554 13.84 -29.48 -6.47
N MET A 555 13.60 -28.17 -6.33
CA MET A 555 13.57 -27.52 -5.02
C MET A 555 12.40 -28.00 -4.18
N VAL A 556 11.19 -28.08 -4.77
CA VAL A 556 9.99 -28.61 -4.09
C VAL A 556 10.25 -30.04 -3.63
N GLU A 557 10.81 -30.88 -4.49
CA GLU A 557 11.14 -32.27 -4.17
C GLU A 557 12.14 -32.35 -3.00
N LYS A 558 13.21 -31.55 -3.05
CA LYS A 558 14.24 -31.50 -2.01
C LYS A 558 13.68 -31.07 -0.65
N ASP A 559 12.82 -30.05 -0.63
CA ASP A 559 12.22 -29.56 0.60
C ASP A 559 11.22 -30.59 1.16
N LEU A 560 10.38 -31.21 0.34
CA LEU A 560 9.46 -32.29 0.76
C LEU A 560 10.21 -33.53 1.27
N ARG A 561 11.27 -33.97 0.58
CA ARG A 561 12.11 -35.11 1.00
C ARG A 561 12.73 -34.89 2.36
N ALA A 562 13.17 -33.67 2.66
CA ALA A 562 13.70 -33.34 3.97
C ALA A 562 12.63 -33.33 5.07
N VAL A 563 11.40 -32.93 4.77
CA VAL A 563 10.27 -33.00 5.71
C VAL A 563 9.91 -34.46 6.00
N VAL A 564 9.80 -35.30 4.97
CA VAL A 564 9.53 -36.73 5.12
C VAL A 564 10.67 -37.45 5.86
N ALA A 565 11.93 -37.10 5.59
CA ALA A 565 13.07 -37.63 6.35
C ALA A 565 13.02 -37.24 7.83
N PHE A 566 12.71 -35.98 8.13
CA PHE A 566 12.50 -35.51 9.51
C PHE A 566 11.40 -36.31 10.22
N LEU A 567 10.23 -36.45 9.59
CA LEU A 567 9.10 -37.20 10.16
C LEU A 567 9.45 -38.68 10.39
N ALA A 568 10.39 -39.25 9.61
CA ALA A 568 10.79 -40.65 9.68
C ALA A 568 11.75 -40.95 10.84
N THR A 569 12.64 -40.00 11.15
CA THR A 569 13.67 -40.16 12.20
C THR A 569 13.16 -39.80 13.60
N GLU A 570 12.15 -38.92 13.68
CA GLU A 570 11.66 -38.37 14.94
C GLU A 570 10.98 -39.33 15.94
N PRO A 571 10.29 -40.43 15.56
CA PRO A 571 9.67 -41.32 16.55
C PRO A 571 10.67 -41.96 17.53
N GLN A 572 11.97 -41.88 17.27
CA GLN A 572 13.04 -42.43 18.12
C GLN A 572 13.61 -41.41 19.15
N ASN A 573 13.33 -40.10 19.01
CA ASN A 573 13.92 -39.01 19.82
C ASN A 573 12.89 -38.21 20.63
N VAL A 574 12.00 -38.91 21.33
CA VAL A 574 10.81 -38.34 22.02
C VAL A 574 11.13 -37.30 23.11
N GLY A 575 12.38 -37.20 23.57
CA GLY A 575 12.79 -36.27 24.64
C GLY A 575 13.30 -34.88 24.22
N GLN A 576 13.75 -34.67 22.97
CA GLN A 576 14.49 -33.45 22.59
C GLN A 576 13.68 -32.42 21.77
N HIS A 577 12.51 -32.80 21.27
CA HIS A 577 11.75 -31.97 20.34
C HIS A 577 10.39 -31.60 20.93
N GLN A 578 10.42 -30.52 21.72
CA GLN A 578 9.27 -30.07 22.49
C GLN A 578 8.28 -29.30 21.61
N VAL A 579 7.07 -29.82 21.47
CA VAL A 579 5.89 -29.10 20.96
C VAL A 579 5.07 -28.72 22.18
N PHE A 580 4.97 -27.44 22.50
CA PHE A 580 4.18 -26.95 23.63
C PHE A 580 2.89 -26.29 23.15
N TRP A 581 1.77 -26.77 23.66
CA TRP A 581 0.45 -26.15 23.46
C TRP A 581 0.13 -25.29 24.68
N ARG A 582 0.02 -23.97 24.48
CA ARG A 582 -0.42 -23.05 25.52
C ARG A 582 -1.78 -22.49 25.16
N GLN A 583 -2.78 -22.77 25.99
CA GLN A 583 -4.10 -22.14 25.84
C GLN A 583 -3.98 -20.64 26.12
N THR A 584 -4.53 -19.82 25.23
CA THR A 584 -4.65 -18.37 25.35
C THR A 584 -6.10 -18.00 25.70
N TRP A 585 -6.32 -16.75 26.13
CA TRP A 585 -7.65 -16.25 26.42
C TRP A 585 -8.51 -16.29 25.14
N ALA A 586 -9.80 -16.63 25.27
CA ALA A 586 -10.75 -16.89 24.18
C ALA A 586 -10.65 -18.26 23.45
N GLY A 587 -10.07 -19.30 24.07
CA GLY A 587 -10.13 -20.67 23.53
C GLY A 587 -9.13 -20.96 22.40
N ASN A 588 -8.29 -19.99 22.03
CA ASN A 588 -7.23 -20.16 21.05
C ASN A 588 -6.02 -20.86 21.68
N PHE A 589 -5.37 -21.78 20.95
CA PHE A 589 -4.12 -22.41 21.38
C PHE A 589 -2.92 -21.81 20.64
N ARG A 590 -1.88 -21.44 21.39
CA ARG A 590 -0.59 -21.04 20.84
C ARG A 590 0.38 -22.23 20.87
N VAL A 591 0.85 -22.64 19.70
CA VAL A 591 1.84 -23.73 19.56
C VAL A 591 3.24 -23.15 19.58
N THR A 592 4.12 -23.68 20.43
CA THR A 592 5.56 -23.37 20.43
C THR A 592 6.30 -24.60 19.92
N LEU A 593 7.03 -24.45 18.80
CA LEU A 593 7.73 -25.53 18.12
C LEU A 593 9.22 -25.52 18.43
N GLY A 594 9.80 -26.70 18.66
CA GLY A 594 11.25 -26.90 18.71
C GLY A 594 11.94 -26.53 17.39
N ARG A 595 13.27 -26.28 17.42
CA ARG A 595 14.03 -25.82 16.24
C ARG A 595 13.96 -26.77 15.03
N SER A 596 13.98 -28.08 15.25
CA SER A 596 13.87 -29.11 14.20
C SER A 596 12.48 -29.12 13.56
N VAL A 597 11.43 -29.12 14.38
CA VAL A 597 10.02 -29.06 13.95
C VAL A 597 9.75 -27.78 13.16
N LEU A 598 10.30 -26.65 13.60
CA LEU A 598 10.22 -25.36 12.90
C LEU A 598 11.00 -25.39 11.57
N ALA A 599 12.13 -26.10 11.50
CA ALA A 599 12.89 -26.25 10.27
C ALA A 599 12.14 -27.10 9.24
N ALA A 600 11.49 -28.19 9.67
CA ALA A 600 10.61 -28.99 8.83
C ALA A 600 9.39 -28.19 8.37
N GLU A 601 8.72 -27.47 9.28
CA GLU A 601 7.61 -26.58 8.94
C GLU A 601 8.01 -25.55 7.87
N ARG A 602 9.14 -24.85 8.06
CA ARG A 602 9.63 -23.87 7.09
C ARG A 602 9.95 -24.46 5.72
N ARG A 603 10.30 -25.75 5.64
CA ARG A 603 10.51 -26.45 4.36
C ARG A 603 9.18 -26.80 3.72
N LEU A 604 8.23 -27.31 4.49
CA LEU A 604 6.88 -27.61 4.01
C LEU A 604 6.16 -26.35 3.53
N VAL A 605 6.21 -25.26 4.30
CA VAL A 605 5.65 -23.95 3.91
C VAL A 605 6.29 -23.43 2.62
N ARG A 606 7.61 -23.60 2.45
CA ARG A 606 8.29 -23.24 1.20
C ARG A 606 7.81 -24.09 0.02
N ALA A 607 7.70 -25.41 0.20
CA ALA A 607 7.17 -26.30 -0.83
C ALA A 607 5.73 -25.93 -1.24
N VAL A 608 4.86 -25.59 -0.28
CA VAL A 608 3.49 -25.11 -0.55
C VAL A 608 3.51 -23.78 -1.31
N ALA A 609 4.39 -22.85 -0.95
CA ALA A 609 4.52 -21.55 -1.64
C ALA A 609 5.15 -21.68 -3.04
N ASP A 610 6.02 -22.67 -3.26
CA ASP A 610 6.62 -22.94 -4.56
C ASP A 610 5.69 -23.75 -5.48
N LEU A 611 4.77 -24.54 -4.92
CA LEU A 611 3.73 -25.25 -5.68
C LEU A 611 2.90 -24.27 -6.52
N SER A 612 2.51 -23.14 -5.93
CA SER A 612 1.71 -22.15 -6.64
C SER A 612 2.49 -21.49 -7.78
N ARG A 613 3.81 -21.27 -7.62
CA ARG A 613 4.69 -20.86 -8.73
C ARG A 613 4.77 -21.92 -9.83
N MET A 614 4.71 -23.21 -9.50
CA MET A 614 4.64 -24.27 -10.52
C MET A 614 3.33 -24.22 -11.33
N ALA A 615 2.21 -23.84 -10.70
CA ALA A 615 0.95 -23.63 -11.42
C ALA A 615 1.07 -22.51 -12.47
N ASP A 616 1.75 -21.40 -12.17
CA ASP A 616 1.97 -20.31 -13.14
C ASP A 616 2.79 -20.76 -14.35
N LEU A 617 3.82 -21.57 -14.10
CA LEU A 617 4.80 -21.93 -15.12
C LEU A 617 4.33 -23.06 -16.01
N PHE A 618 3.66 -24.04 -15.43
CA PHE A 618 3.29 -25.27 -16.13
C PHE A 618 1.78 -25.39 -16.35
N GLY A 619 0.97 -24.56 -15.69
CA GLY A 619 -0.48 -24.72 -15.62
C GLY A 619 -0.90 -25.78 -14.60
N THR A 620 -2.07 -25.58 -13.99
CA THR A 620 -2.68 -26.53 -13.04
C THR A 620 -3.03 -27.89 -13.67
N GLY A 621 -3.18 -27.93 -15.00
CA GLY A 621 -3.40 -29.16 -15.76
C GLY A 621 -2.15 -29.98 -16.03
N SER A 622 -0.95 -29.48 -15.71
CA SER A 622 0.29 -30.21 -16.02
C SER A 622 0.51 -31.42 -15.12
N PRO A 623 1.10 -32.51 -15.64
CA PRO A 623 1.41 -33.69 -14.83
C PRO A 623 2.42 -33.38 -13.72
N TRP A 624 3.33 -32.42 -13.94
CA TRP A 624 4.30 -31.98 -12.94
C TRP A 624 3.63 -31.27 -11.77
N TYR A 625 2.69 -30.35 -12.04
CA TYR A 625 1.94 -29.66 -11.01
C TYR A 625 1.06 -30.62 -10.21
N GLN A 626 0.30 -31.48 -10.89
CA GLN A 626 -0.60 -32.44 -10.21
C GLN A 626 0.16 -33.39 -9.30
N ALA A 627 1.33 -33.87 -9.74
CA ALA A 627 2.19 -34.72 -8.91
C ALA A 627 2.78 -33.95 -7.72
N ALA A 628 3.20 -32.69 -7.91
CA ALA A 628 3.67 -31.83 -6.84
C ALA A 628 2.57 -31.53 -5.81
N GLU A 629 1.37 -31.19 -6.27
CA GLU A 629 0.19 -30.89 -5.45
C GLU A 629 -0.16 -32.08 -4.55
N LEU A 630 -0.23 -33.28 -5.14
CA LEU A 630 -0.47 -34.51 -4.41
C LEU A 630 0.61 -34.78 -3.36
N ALA A 631 1.90 -34.62 -3.71
CA ALA A 631 3.01 -34.82 -2.78
C ALA A 631 2.99 -33.81 -1.62
N VAL A 632 2.69 -32.54 -1.89
CA VAL A 632 2.54 -31.48 -0.88
C VAL A 632 1.35 -31.77 0.05
N ALA A 633 0.20 -32.15 -0.50
CA ALA A 633 -0.99 -32.47 0.27
C ALA A 633 -0.75 -33.64 1.23
N ARG A 634 -0.21 -34.76 0.73
CA ARG A 634 0.08 -35.94 1.56
C ARG A 634 1.15 -35.68 2.62
N THR A 635 2.18 -34.90 2.28
CA THR A 635 3.21 -34.50 3.25
C THR A 635 2.63 -33.60 4.34
N THR A 636 1.68 -32.72 3.99
CA THR A 636 0.97 -31.86 4.93
C THR A 636 0.07 -32.67 5.87
N ASP A 637 -0.64 -33.66 5.35
CA ASP A 637 -1.45 -34.58 6.17
C ASP A 637 -0.57 -35.36 7.17
N ALA A 638 0.56 -35.90 6.71
CA ALA A 638 1.52 -36.60 7.57
C ALA A 638 2.11 -35.67 8.65
N TYR A 639 2.42 -34.43 8.28
CA TYR A 639 2.91 -33.42 9.22
C TYR A 639 1.84 -33.00 10.25
N ARG A 640 0.58 -32.87 9.83
CA ARG A 640 -0.54 -32.56 10.74
C ARG A 640 -0.78 -33.71 11.72
N ALA A 641 -0.83 -34.95 11.24
CA ALA A 641 -0.94 -36.14 12.08
C ALA A 641 0.21 -36.22 13.11
N PHE A 642 1.43 -35.83 12.71
CA PHE A 642 2.58 -35.72 13.60
C PHE A 642 2.39 -34.69 14.73
N LEU A 643 1.79 -33.52 14.42
CA LEU A 643 1.48 -32.48 15.41
C LEU A 643 0.33 -32.90 16.34
N GLU A 644 -0.72 -33.50 15.80
CA GLU A 644 -1.88 -33.99 16.55
C GLU A 644 -1.51 -35.09 17.55
N ALA A 645 -0.62 -36.01 17.15
CA ALA A 645 -0.09 -37.05 18.05
C ALA A 645 0.69 -36.47 19.26
N ARG A 646 1.17 -35.23 19.15
CA ARG A 646 1.86 -34.47 20.22
C ARG A 646 0.98 -33.37 20.81
N GLY A 647 -0.30 -33.32 20.42
CA GLY A 647 -1.29 -32.39 20.90
C GLY A 647 -1.95 -32.80 22.23
N PRO A 648 -2.85 -31.96 22.76
CA PRO A 648 -3.58 -32.23 24.00
C PRO A 648 -4.43 -33.51 23.92
N SER A 649 -4.90 -33.85 22.72
CA SER A 649 -5.76 -35.00 22.42
C SER A 649 -5.01 -36.34 22.34
N ARG A 650 -3.67 -36.37 22.43
CA ARG A 650 -2.80 -37.57 22.37
C ARG A 650 -3.27 -38.60 21.32
N GLY A 651 -3.33 -38.21 20.06
CA GLY A 651 -3.54 -39.16 18.97
C GLY A 651 -2.37 -40.15 18.85
N GLU A 652 -2.63 -41.38 18.38
CA GLU A 652 -1.56 -42.27 17.95
C GLU A 652 -0.94 -41.74 16.65
N ALA A 653 0.38 -41.94 16.47
CA ALA A 653 1.03 -41.62 15.21
C ALA A 653 0.36 -42.45 14.09
N ASN A 654 0.00 -41.80 12.98
CA ASN A 654 -0.65 -42.47 11.84
C ASN A 654 0.42 -42.94 10.82
N PRO A 655 0.82 -44.23 10.83
CA PRO A 655 1.83 -44.75 9.89
C PRO A 655 1.33 -44.73 8.44
N GLU A 656 0.01 -44.79 8.21
CA GLU A 656 -0.57 -44.77 6.87
C GLU A 656 -0.39 -43.41 6.21
N ALA A 657 -0.60 -42.31 6.96
CA ALA A 657 -0.37 -40.95 6.46
C ALA A 657 1.09 -40.77 6.01
N MET A 658 2.04 -41.31 6.78
CA MET A 658 3.46 -41.27 6.45
C MET A 658 3.82 -42.12 5.22
N ALA A 659 3.24 -43.32 5.09
CA ALA A 659 3.42 -44.17 3.91
C ALA A 659 2.87 -43.51 2.64
N ALA A 660 1.69 -42.89 2.74
CA ALA A 660 1.07 -42.14 1.64
C ALA A 660 1.92 -40.92 1.21
N ALA A 661 2.51 -40.20 2.17
CA ALA A 661 3.41 -39.08 1.87
C ALA A 661 4.68 -39.53 1.11
N ARG A 662 5.30 -40.65 1.52
CA ARG A 662 6.45 -41.23 0.81
C ARG A 662 6.10 -41.64 -0.62
N ALA A 663 5.03 -42.40 -0.80
CA ALA A 663 4.60 -42.88 -2.11
C ALA A 663 4.28 -41.72 -3.08
N ALA A 664 3.63 -40.66 -2.60
CA ALA A 664 3.36 -39.47 -3.38
C ALA A 664 4.64 -38.72 -3.76
N LEU A 665 5.58 -38.57 -2.82
CA LEU A 665 6.87 -37.93 -3.07
C LEU A 665 7.74 -38.71 -4.07
N ASP A 666 7.77 -40.04 -3.99
CA ASP A 666 8.52 -40.89 -4.94
C ASP A 666 7.91 -40.82 -6.36
N THR A 667 6.59 -40.65 -6.44
CA THR A 667 5.92 -40.40 -7.72
C THR A 667 6.31 -39.05 -8.28
N TYR A 668 6.33 -38.01 -7.44
CA TYR A 668 6.77 -36.68 -7.85
C TYR A 668 8.25 -36.64 -8.27
N ALA A 669 9.15 -37.29 -7.53
CA ALA A 669 10.58 -37.35 -7.85
C ALA A 669 10.83 -37.96 -9.24
N ARG A 670 10.14 -39.05 -9.59
CA ARG A 670 10.23 -39.65 -10.93
C ARG A 670 9.79 -38.69 -12.04
N VAL A 671 8.75 -37.89 -11.76
CA VAL A 671 8.25 -36.87 -12.70
C VAL A 671 9.26 -35.73 -12.88
N VAL A 672 9.97 -35.34 -11.81
CA VAL A 672 11.05 -34.34 -11.86
C VAL A 672 12.28 -34.87 -12.61
N GLU A 673 12.72 -36.10 -12.33
CA GLU A 673 13.84 -36.74 -13.03
C GLU A 673 13.61 -36.85 -14.53
N GLY A 674 12.41 -37.30 -14.95
CA GLY A 674 12.04 -37.37 -16.36
C GLY A 674 12.04 -36.00 -17.04
N TRP A 675 11.64 -34.96 -16.31
CA TRP A 675 11.65 -33.59 -16.82
C TRP A 675 13.07 -33.01 -16.92
N GLN A 676 13.96 -33.27 -15.95
CA GLN A 676 15.38 -32.88 -16.03
C GLN A 676 16.08 -33.57 -17.21
N ALA A 677 15.80 -34.87 -17.41
CA ALA A 677 16.34 -35.60 -18.55
C ALA A 677 15.89 -35.02 -19.90
N LEU A 678 14.67 -34.48 -20.00
CA LEU A 678 14.17 -33.79 -21.20
C LEU A 678 14.90 -32.46 -21.44
N LEU A 679 15.18 -31.68 -20.39
CA LEU A 679 15.95 -30.44 -20.52
C LEU A 679 17.41 -30.70 -20.92
N ASP A 680 18.03 -31.73 -20.35
CA ASP A 680 19.41 -32.10 -20.66
C ASP A 680 19.55 -32.66 -22.08
N ALA A 681 18.48 -33.26 -22.63
CA ALA A 681 18.44 -33.83 -23.98
C ALA A 681 18.28 -32.79 -25.10
N ASP A 682 17.61 -31.65 -24.85
CA ASP A 682 17.40 -30.62 -25.87
C ASP A 682 17.49 -29.18 -25.31
N PRO A 683 18.72 -28.67 -25.13
CA PRO A 683 18.94 -27.34 -24.54
C PRO A 683 18.59 -26.18 -25.49
N VAL A 684 18.27 -26.44 -26.76
CA VAL A 684 18.08 -25.40 -27.79
C VAL A 684 16.63 -25.30 -28.29
N SER A 685 15.84 -26.39 -28.29
CA SER A 685 14.46 -26.36 -28.80
C SER A 685 13.38 -26.09 -27.75
N THR A 686 13.71 -26.13 -26.45
CA THR A 686 12.73 -26.00 -25.34
C THR A 686 12.58 -24.56 -24.82
N MET A 687 13.22 -23.58 -25.46
CA MET A 687 13.12 -22.15 -25.14
C MET A 687 12.08 -21.38 -26.00
N GLU A 688 11.50 -22.03 -27.01
CA GLU A 688 10.29 -21.59 -27.73
C GLU A 688 9.07 -22.37 -27.23
#